data_AF-A0A7W1PH22-F1
#
_entry.id   AF-A0A7W1PH22-F1
#
_cell.length_a   1.000
_cell.length_b   1.000
_cell.length_c   1.000
_cell.angle_alpha   90.00
_cell.angle_beta   90.00
_cell.angle_gamma   90.00
#
_symmetry.space_group_name_H-M   'P 1'
#
loop_
_entity.id
_entity.type
_entity.pdbx_description
1 polymer ?
#
loop_
_entity_poly.entity_id
_entity_poly.type
_entity_poly.pdbx_seq_one_letter_code
_entity_poly.pdbx_strand_id
1 'polypeptide(L)'
;MHRLITLLALIASALAASATIAHAQAPHLPHRTLTTEHFRVHYETGLEPLARRAAASAERAYARLAAELVAPRGPIDLVVSDNVDYANGSATVFPSNRITVYAHPPIESAALRFTDDWIDLVVTHELAHIFHIDRSRGTWRLLQNVFGRSPMLFPNAYTPRWLTEGIATYYESHLTGAGRIAGTNHRSYLLAAGAARRFPRIDQVSIATPVFPGGQGVYIFGSLFVDYLAETHGDSTVRELIERQAVHPLPFMLNRVARAATGQGFTAAWDDFTDLNAGPLDSLGAVPMPGWRDVGRPLHSADFLRWMPDGRLVYTGSAPRRLYGAYALTPAGTNESSPGAGASAGQDGSPARASASAPAPHARFLGRRNGATPHSRAADGTLVYAQPDFVDPYTVRGDLYLERNGRRQRATRGARISAPDVRADGRVVAVQAVAGGSRLVTYDIPTRALAPLTGGGLDEFWAEPRWSPDGRAIAASRWRRGGATSIAIVDAASGSVREEISIARAVQASPSWSADGRAVLFSSDRGGSTQIYVADVGSGRAPRVLSTSAIGVFDPQLSPDGQTLAAVRLTAEGMRVGVAPATSVSTAPPGWQPVELAPRPARADTVAPFDGAVRRYSPLRQLVPRYWFPVYEDDGRDTRAGASTSSSDILGRHSYFAQVAAPLRGRGVEGGFAYQFAGLKRPVLGLSAWQSWSYRGAVLDQRDVPIARVDRVDRDASLSATFARPRVRSNLSLTLSAGAQLRRNDIDPDVPTNATPAFFVDSLLPRVTAGIGYARTRNAPYAISPEDGFTAAVGAINRWVAGHRAPSSRTVTGAVTGYRSFDLGGYARHVAALRVAGGAADDNTVTELEAGGVSGTAIPLALGFGTIGEGRRTFPVRGFAPRTLHGTRAWAASAEYRAPLALFARGAGVLPLFVDRTSISAFADAASAWCPVFRAGLCAQGNPRATIASAGAEARLTAALGSWDQPFAFRMGVAIPVVERERTRAATVYFSSGLSF
;
A
#
# COMPACT_ATOMS: atom_id res chain seq x y z
N MET A 1 -5.38 32.92 5.31
CA MET A 1 -4.34 32.67 4.28
C MET A 1 -3.04 32.11 4.86
N HIS A 2 -2.48 32.69 5.92
CA HIS A 2 -1.20 32.25 6.54
C HIS A 2 -1.12 30.74 6.86
N ARG A 3 -2.07 30.18 7.61
CA ARG A 3 -2.13 28.74 7.95
C ARG A 3 -2.35 27.81 6.74
N LEU A 4 -2.94 28.33 5.66
CA LEU A 4 -3.26 27.57 4.45
C LEU A 4 -2.01 27.37 3.57
N ILE A 5 -1.17 28.40 3.45
CA ILE A 5 0.08 28.34 2.68
C ILE A 5 1.08 27.39 3.36
N THR A 6 1.18 27.42 4.69
CA THR A 6 2.02 26.50 5.47
C THR A 6 1.52 25.04 5.37
N LEU A 7 0.20 24.83 5.40
CA LEU A 7 -0.41 23.50 5.19
C LEU A 7 -0.14 22.97 3.76
N LEU A 8 -0.20 23.83 2.75
CA LEU A 8 0.07 23.48 1.36
C LEU A 8 1.56 23.12 1.15
N ALA A 9 2.49 23.84 1.78
CA ALA A 9 3.92 23.52 1.80
C ALA A 9 4.23 22.18 2.52
N LEU A 10 3.50 21.88 3.60
CA LEU A 10 3.57 20.61 4.33
C LEU A 10 3.09 19.42 3.47
N ILE A 11 2.02 19.61 2.68
CA ILE A 11 1.52 18.60 1.73
C ILE A 11 2.54 18.35 0.60
N ALA A 12 3.17 19.40 0.06
CA ALA A 12 4.20 19.27 -0.99
C ALA A 12 5.41 18.43 -0.55
N SER A 13 5.79 18.55 0.72
CA SER A 13 6.96 17.86 1.29
C SER A 13 6.63 16.43 1.73
N ALA A 14 5.40 16.18 2.22
CA ALA A 14 4.90 14.84 2.47
C ALA A 14 4.77 14.01 1.18
N LEU A 15 4.40 14.64 0.05
CA LEU A 15 4.39 14.02 -1.28
C LEU A 15 5.79 13.63 -1.75
N ALA A 16 6.84 14.36 -1.38
CA ALA A 16 8.23 14.03 -1.71
C ALA A 16 8.85 12.96 -0.79
N ALA A 17 8.46 12.89 0.48
CA ALA A 17 9.02 11.98 1.48
C ALA A 17 8.28 10.63 1.62
N SER A 18 7.07 10.51 1.07
CA SER A 18 6.27 9.26 1.11
C SER A 18 6.72 8.20 0.10
N ALA A 19 7.88 8.37 -0.53
CA ALA A 19 8.60 7.31 -1.24
C ALA A 19 9.15 6.26 -0.25
N THR A 20 8.27 5.73 0.60
CA THR A 20 8.36 4.36 1.07
C THR A 20 8.58 3.47 -0.15
N ILE A 21 9.45 2.47 0.04
CA ILE A 21 9.65 1.15 -0.61
C ILE A 21 8.77 0.74 -1.84
N ALA A 22 7.60 1.36 -2.06
CA ALA A 22 6.66 1.18 -3.17
C ALA A 22 7.19 1.52 -4.59
N HIS A 23 8.38 2.11 -4.74
CA HIS A 23 9.03 2.37 -6.04
C HIS A 23 10.46 1.83 -6.08
N ALA A 24 10.74 0.69 -5.45
CA ALA A 24 12.06 0.06 -5.55
C ALA A 24 12.35 -0.30 -7.01
N GLN A 25 13.39 0.30 -7.62
CA GLN A 25 13.87 -0.04 -8.97
C GLN A 25 15.26 -0.71 -8.91
N ALA A 26 15.49 -1.52 -7.89
CA ALA A 26 16.77 -2.19 -7.61
C ALA A 26 18.01 -1.35 -8.02
N PRO A 27 18.22 -0.15 -7.44
CA PRO A 27 19.12 0.88 -7.96
C PRO A 27 20.59 0.46 -8.11
N HIS A 28 20.98 -0.63 -7.45
CA HIS A 28 22.31 -1.22 -7.47
C HIS A 28 22.62 -2.01 -8.75
N LEU A 29 21.62 -2.40 -9.54
CA LEU A 29 21.82 -3.22 -10.73
C LEU A 29 22.27 -2.38 -11.94
N PRO A 30 23.02 -2.99 -12.88
CA PRO A 30 23.39 -2.32 -14.13
C PRO A 30 22.18 -2.20 -15.06
N HIS A 31 21.81 -0.96 -15.37
CA HIS A 31 20.70 -0.62 -16.24
C HIS A 31 21.17 -0.08 -17.59
N ARG A 32 20.38 -0.34 -18.62
CA ARG A 32 20.52 0.18 -19.98
C ARG A 32 19.32 1.03 -20.34
N THR A 33 19.49 1.89 -21.33
CA THR A 33 18.45 2.78 -21.86
C THR A 33 18.30 2.55 -23.36
N LEU A 34 17.11 2.20 -23.80
CA LEU A 34 16.65 2.25 -25.19
C LEU A 34 15.92 3.58 -25.40
N THR A 35 16.10 4.23 -26.54
CA THR A 35 15.43 5.51 -26.84
C THR A 35 14.57 5.35 -28.09
N THR A 36 13.34 5.84 -27.99
CA THR A 36 12.36 5.89 -29.07
C THR A 36 12.00 7.37 -29.35
N GLU A 37 10.99 7.64 -30.16
CA GLU A 37 10.53 9.00 -30.44
C GLU A 37 10.01 9.70 -29.17
N HIS A 38 9.16 9.01 -28.41
CA HIS A 38 8.49 9.58 -27.24
C HIS A 38 9.04 9.07 -25.90
N PHE A 39 9.82 7.99 -25.89
CA PHE A 39 10.23 7.30 -24.66
C PHE A 39 11.74 7.13 -24.49
N ARG A 40 12.14 7.07 -23.22
CA ARG A 40 13.42 6.53 -22.76
C ARG A 40 13.13 5.31 -21.90
N VAL A 41 13.37 4.13 -22.45
CA VAL A 41 13.06 2.86 -21.81
C VAL A 41 14.27 2.34 -21.04
N HIS A 42 14.17 2.33 -19.71
CA HIS A 42 15.21 1.90 -18.79
C HIS A 42 14.94 0.48 -18.30
N TYR A 43 15.95 -0.39 -18.34
CA TYR A 43 15.79 -1.79 -17.98
C TYR A 43 17.09 -2.43 -17.50
N GLU A 44 16.98 -3.49 -16.71
CA GLU A 44 18.12 -4.31 -16.26
C GLU A 44 18.68 -5.14 -17.42
N THR A 45 20.00 -5.40 -17.45
CA THR A 45 20.68 -6.00 -18.62
C THR A 45 20.07 -7.33 -19.14
N GLY A 46 19.36 -8.10 -18.31
CA GLY A 46 18.66 -9.34 -18.70
C GLY A 46 17.24 -9.18 -19.25
N LEU A 47 16.69 -7.96 -19.31
CA LEU A 47 15.31 -7.68 -19.69
C LEU A 47 15.17 -7.09 -21.10
N GLU A 48 16.22 -7.08 -21.92
CA GLU A 48 16.21 -6.43 -23.23
C GLU A 48 15.04 -6.87 -24.15
N PRO A 49 14.72 -8.17 -24.30
CA PRO A 49 13.59 -8.59 -25.13
C PRO A 49 12.25 -8.02 -24.64
N LEU A 50 12.04 -8.00 -23.32
CA LEU A 50 10.84 -7.44 -22.71
C LEU A 50 10.81 -5.91 -22.88
N ALA A 51 11.94 -5.23 -22.69
CA ALA A 51 12.06 -3.79 -22.83
C ALA A 51 11.80 -3.31 -24.26
N ARG A 52 12.25 -4.06 -25.27
CA ARG A 52 11.97 -3.77 -26.69
C ARG A 52 10.49 -3.95 -27.03
N ARG A 53 9.82 -4.95 -26.46
CA ARG A 53 8.37 -5.13 -26.58
C ARG A 53 7.61 -3.99 -25.89
N ALA A 54 7.99 -3.66 -24.66
CA ALA A 54 7.41 -2.55 -23.91
C ALA A 54 7.59 -1.20 -24.62
N ALA A 55 8.74 -0.96 -25.25
CA ALA A 55 8.99 0.23 -26.07
C ALA A 55 8.02 0.32 -27.26
N ALA A 56 7.82 -0.81 -27.95
CA ALA A 56 6.93 -0.87 -29.11
C ALA A 56 5.45 -0.70 -28.70
N SER A 57 5.03 -1.35 -27.61
CA SER A 57 3.71 -1.14 -27.00
C SER A 57 3.52 0.31 -26.54
N ALA A 58 4.54 0.96 -25.98
CA ALA A 58 4.48 2.34 -25.53
C ALA A 58 4.28 3.33 -26.68
N GLU A 59 5.02 3.18 -27.78
CA GLU A 59 4.83 4.02 -28.98
C GLU A 59 3.44 3.82 -29.61
N ARG A 60 2.97 2.57 -29.68
CA ARG A 60 1.61 2.27 -30.15
C ARG A 60 0.54 2.90 -29.27
N ALA A 61 0.66 2.73 -27.95
CA ALA A 61 -0.26 3.31 -26.98
C ALA A 61 -0.24 4.84 -27.04
N TYR A 62 0.94 5.44 -27.20
CA TYR A 62 1.09 6.89 -27.36
C TYR A 62 0.38 7.40 -28.61
N ALA A 63 0.57 6.75 -29.76
CA ALA A 63 -0.11 7.15 -31.00
C ALA A 63 -1.64 7.08 -30.87
N ARG A 64 -2.17 6.03 -30.22
CA ARG A 64 -3.61 5.88 -29.96
C ARG A 64 -4.14 6.94 -29.00
N LEU A 65 -3.47 7.13 -27.85
CA LEU A 65 -3.87 8.14 -26.88
C LEU A 65 -3.75 9.56 -27.43
N ALA A 66 -2.74 9.86 -28.25
CA ALA A 66 -2.57 11.17 -28.88
C ALA A 66 -3.65 11.49 -29.94
N ALA A 67 -4.35 10.49 -30.46
CA ALA A 67 -5.51 10.70 -31.33
C ALA A 67 -6.73 11.21 -30.54
N GLU A 68 -6.86 10.84 -29.26
CA GLU A 68 -8.01 11.16 -28.41
C GLU A 68 -7.73 12.30 -27.42
N LEU A 69 -6.50 12.37 -26.90
CA LEU A 69 -6.05 13.29 -25.87
C LEU A 69 -4.87 14.15 -26.31
N VAL A 70 -4.64 15.25 -25.59
CA VAL A 70 -3.48 16.12 -25.81
C VAL A 70 -2.22 15.47 -25.25
N ALA A 71 -1.20 15.33 -26.10
CA ALA A 71 0.06 14.72 -25.73
C ALA A 71 0.80 15.44 -24.57
N PRO A 72 1.47 14.67 -23.68
CA PRO A 72 2.22 15.22 -22.57
C PRO A 72 3.53 15.90 -23.01
N ARG A 73 4.11 16.70 -22.11
CA ARG A 73 5.30 17.51 -22.44
C ARG A 73 6.59 16.68 -22.36
N GLY A 74 7.29 16.61 -23.48
CA GLY A 74 8.63 16.03 -23.56
C GLY A 74 8.65 14.50 -23.39
N PRO A 75 9.85 13.89 -23.45
CA PRO A 75 9.99 12.44 -23.47
C PRO A 75 9.67 11.80 -22.11
N ILE A 76 8.98 10.66 -22.15
CA ILE A 76 8.54 9.89 -20.99
C ILE A 76 9.59 8.83 -20.63
N ASP A 77 9.96 8.72 -19.36
CA ASP A 77 10.88 7.68 -18.88
C ASP A 77 10.06 6.41 -18.52
N LEU A 78 10.20 5.32 -19.29
CA LEU A 78 9.54 4.03 -19.02
C LEU A 78 10.54 3.07 -18.37
N VAL A 79 10.25 2.55 -17.19
CA VAL A 79 11.11 1.61 -16.48
C VAL A 79 10.50 0.21 -16.51
N VAL A 80 11.27 -0.76 -16.98
CA VAL A 80 10.94 -2.18 -16.92
C VAL A 80 11.80 -2.84 -15.85
N SER A 81 11.16 -3.27 -14.75
CA SER A 81 11.85 -3.71 -13.53
C SER A 81 11.44 -5.13 -13.13
N ASP A 82 12.38 -6.00 -12.77
CA ASP A 82 12.09 -7.40 -12.40
C ASP A 82 12.34 -7.69 -10.91
N ASN A 83 12.30 -6.67 -10.06
CA ASN A 83 12.67 -6.79 -8.65
C ASN A 83 11.54 -7.31 -7.74
N VAL A 84 10.31 -7.43 -8.22
CA VAL A 84 9.16 -7.92 -7.42
C VAL A 84 8.37 -8.99 -8.17
N ASP A 85 7.90 -10.00 -7.43
CA ASP A 85 7.07 -11.09 -7.96
C ASP A 85 5.57 -10.81 -7.72
N TYR A 86 5.07 -9.68 -8.25
CA TYR A 86 3.64 -9.38 -8.34
C TYR A 86 3.37 -8.44 -9.52
N ALA A 87 2.19 -8.57 -10.14
CA ALA A 87 1.81 -7.74 -11.27
C ALA A 87 1.36 -6.35 -10.79
N ASN A 88 2.02 -5.29 -11.26
CA ASN A 88 1.59 -3.90 -11.04
C ASN A 88 2.29 -2.94 -12.02
N GLY A 89 1.76 -1.73 -12.11
CA GLY A 89 2.39 -0.57 -12.76
C GLY A 89 2.33 0.66 -11.86
N SER A 90 3.09 1.70 -12.21
CA SER A 90 2.88 3.02 -11.64
C SER A 90 3.30 4.14 -12.59
N ALA A 91 2.56 5.24 -12.54
CA ALA A 91 2.87 6.46 -13.28
C ALA A 91 3.02 7.66 -12.33
N THR A 92 3.96 8.53 -12.65
CA THR A 92 4.09 9.85 -12.01
C THR A 92 4.50 10.89 -13.03
N VAL A 93 3.94 12.10 -12.90
CA VAL A 93 4.34 13.27 -13.71
C VAL A 93 5.43 14.10 -13.02
N PHE A 94 5.79 13.73 -11.79
CA PHE A 94 6.69 14.47 -10.92
C PHE A 94 7.97 13.66 -10.57
N PRO A 95 9.16 14.29 -10.63
CA PRO A 95 9.46 15.61 -11.21
C PRO A 95 9.47 15.61 -12.75
N SER A 96 9.45 14.44 -13.37
CA SER A 96 9.30 14.19 -14.81
C SER A 96 8.25 13.12 -15.05
N ASN A 97 7.76 13.01 -16.29
CA ASN A 97 6.87 11.94 -16.70
C ASN A 97 7.62 10.61 -16.67
N ARG A 98 7.17 9.70 -15.81
CA ARG A 98 7.77 8.38 -15.58
C ARG A 98 6.70 7.33 -15.41
N ILE A 99 6.90 6.20 -16.08
CA ILE A 99 6.11 4.98 -15.95
C ILE A 99 7.04 3.87 -15.44
N THR A 100 6.57 3.04 -14.52
CA THR A 100 7.25 1.80 -14.08
C THR A 100 6.33 0.62 -14.31
N VAL A 101 6.82 -0.41 -14.98
CA VAL A 101 6.13 -1.68 -15.21
C VAL A 101 6.98 -2.80 -14.64
N TYR A 102 6.37 -3.64 -13.80
CA TYR A 102 7.06 -4.82 -13.26
C TYR A 102 6.99 -5.98 -14.26
N ALA A 103 8.11 -6.68 -14.44
CA ALA A 103 8.29 -7.80 -15.38
C ALA A 103 7.63 -9.11 -14.91
N HIS A 104 6.43 -9.02 -14.33
CA HIS A 104 5.66 -10.12 -13.77
C HIS A 104 4.23 -10.10 -14.34
N PRO A 105 3.83 -11.10 -15.17
CA PRO A 105 2.50 -11.12 -15.76
C PRO A 105 1.40 -11.33 -14.70
N PRO A 106 0.11 -11.06 -15.00
CA PRO A 106 -1.00 -11.15 -14.04
C PRO A 106 -1.42 -12.60 -13.71
N ILE A 107 -0.50 -13.37 -13.12
CA ILE A 107 -0.70 -14.77 -12.73
C ILE A 107 -1.65 -14.87 -11.55
N GLU A 108 -1.67 -13.90 -10.62
CA GLU A 108 -2.45 -13.99 -9.37
C GLU A 108 -3.84 -13.34 -9.44
N SER A 109 -4.09 -12.46 -10.42
CA SER A 109 -5.31 -11.63 -10.46
C SER A 109 -6.16 -11.94 -11.69
N ALA A 110 -7.31 -12.58 -11.48
CA ALA A 110 -8.26 -12.89 -12.55
C ALA A 110 -8.76 -11.64 -13.31
N ALA A 111 -8.90 -10.51 -12.62
CA ALA A 111 -9.36 -9.24 -13.20
C ALA A 111 -8.47 -8.70 -14.32
N LEU A 112 -7.19 -9.11 -14.35
CA LEU A 112 -6.19 -8.64 -15.30
C LEU A 112 -5.85 -9.69 -16.38
N ARG A 113 -6.52 -10.85 -16.38
CA ARG A 113 -6.24 -11.96 -17.31
C ARG A 113 -6.97 -11.83 -18.65
N PHE A 114 -7.91 -10.90 -18.79
CA PHE A 114 -8.57 -10.63 -20.07
C PHE A 114 -7.69 -9.71 -20.93
N THR A 115 -6.69 -10.27 -21.61
CA THR A 115 -5.70 -9.50 -22.39
C THR A 115 -5.13 -10.30 -23.56
N ASP A 116 -4.88 -9.62 -24.68
CA ASP A 116 -4.16 -10.19 -25.85
C ASP A 116 -2.64 -10.02 -25.70
N ASP A 117 -2.22 -8.98 -24.97
CA ASP A 117 -0.85 -8.67 -24.58
C ASP A 117 -0.88 -7.88 -23.27
N TRP A 118 -0.45 -8.52 -22.17
CA TRP A 118 -0.48 -7.90 -20.85
C TRP A 118 0.41 -6.66 -20.75
N ILE A 119 1.48 -6.56 -21.57
CA ILE A 119 2.38 -5.40 -21.59
C ILE A 119 1.68 -4.20 -22.25
N ASP A 120 0.96 -4.44 -23.35
CA ASP A 120 0.20 -3.39 -24.03
C ASP A 120 -0.87 -2.82 -23.11
N LEU A 121 -1.56 -3.71 -22.39
CA LEU A 121 -2.59 -3.36 -21.43
C LEU A 121 -2.05 -2.44 -20.33
N VAL A 122 -1.02 -2.91 -19.59
CA VAL A 122 -0.46 -2.14 -18.47
C VAL A 122 0.20 -0.84 -18.94
N VAL A 123 0.93 -0.85 -20.07
CA VAL A 123 1.57 0.36 -20.60
C VAL A 123 0.51 1.39 -21.03
N THR A 124 -0.59 0.96 -21.65
CA THR A 124 -1.70 1.86 -22.03
C THR A 124 -2.34 2.48 -20.79
N HIS A 125 -2.61 1.69 -19.75
CA HIS A 125 -3.16 2.18 -18.47
C HIS A 125 -2.25 3.24 -17.84
N GLU A 126 -0.96 2.92 -17.66
CA GLU A 126 -0.02 3.85 -17.03
C GLU A 126 0.23 5.10 -17.88
N LEU A 127 0.21 4.97 -19.21
CA LEU A 127 0.36 6.11 -20.12
C LEU A 127 -0.86 7.03 -20.10
N ALA A 128 -2.08 6.48 -19.96
CA ALA A 128 -3.29 7.27 -19.79
C ALA A 128 -3.20 8.17 -18.54
N HIS A 129 -2.58 7.70 -17.44
CA HIS A 129 -2.30 8.56 -16.30
C HIS A 129 -1.39 9.75 -16.65
N ILE A 130 -0.35 9.56 -17.48
CA ILE A 130 0.53 10.66 -17.90
C ILE A 130 -0.23 11.69 -18.75
N PHE A 131 -1.01 11.25 -19.74
CA PHE A 131 -1.83 12.14 -20.58
C PHE A 131 -2.87 12.91 -19.76
N HIS A 132 -3.50 12.24 -18.79
CA HIS A 132 -4.47 12.86 -17.90
C HIS A 132 -3.81 13.87 -16.94
N ILE A 133 -2.80 13.43 -16.16
CA ILE A 133 -2.29 14.20 -15.02
C ILE A 133 -1.32 15.31 -15.45
N ASP A 134 -0.48 15.12 -16.49
CA ASP A 134 0.48 16.15 -16.94
C ASP A 134 -0.24 17.36 -17.55
N ARG A 135 -1.48 17.19 -17.98
CA ARG A 135 -2.24 18.22 -18.65
C ARG A 135 -2.53 19.39 -17.72
N SER A 136 -2.04 20.58 -18.10
CA SER A 136 -2.19 21.83 -17.35
C SER A 136 -2.32 23.02 -18.30
N ARG A 137 -3.29 23.90 -18.04
CA ARG A 137 -3.59 25.09 -18.86
C ARG A 137 -3.79 26.34 -17.99
N GLY A 138 -3.95 27.50 -18.63
CA GLY A 138 -4.30 28.75 -17.95
C GLY A 138 -3.31 29.14 -16.84
N THR A 139 -3.85 29.50 -15.67
CA THR A 139 -3.06 29.89 -14.50
C THR A 139 -2.13 28.78 -14.02
N TRP A 140 -2.52 27.51 -14.10
CA TRP A 140 -1.64 26.39 -13.74
C TRP A 140 -0.40 26.33 -14.62
N ARG A 141 -0.58 26.51 -15.94
CA ARG A 141 0.54 26.53 -16.89
C ARG A 141 1.45 27.74 -16.66
N LEU A 142 0.87 28.90 -16.36
CA LEU A 142 1.63 30.11 -16.00
C LEU A 142 2.48 29.86 -14.74
N LEU A 143 1.89 29.29 -13.69
CA LEU A 143 2.60 28.96 -12.45
C LEU A 143 3.69 27.91 -12.69
N GLN A 144 3.45 26.90 -13.53
CA GLN A 144 4.48 25.92 -13.87
C GLN A 144 5.65 26.52 -14.65
N ASN A 145 5.45 27.62 -15.38
CA ASN A 145 6.56 28.32 -16.05
C ASN A 145 7.44 29.07 -15.05
N VAL A 146 6.88 29.51 -13.91
CA VAL A 146 7.61 30.23 -12.85
C VAL A 146 8.27 29.26 -11.86
N PHE A 147 7.48 28.33 -11.31
CA PHE A 147 7.89 27.41 -10.24
C PHE A 147 8.35 26.04 -10.76
N GLY A 148 8.37 25.85 -12.08
CA GLY A 148 8.66 24.57 -12.71
C GLY A 148 7.56 23.52 -12.49
N ARG A 149 7.91 22.25 -12.64
CA ARG A 149 7.00 21.10 -12.50
C ARG A 149 6.74 20.75 -11.03
N SER A 150 6.37 21.73 -10.20
CA SER A 150 6.03 21.51 -8.79
C SER A 150 4.83 20.55 -8.67
N PRO A 151 4.83 19.60 -7.71
CA PRO A 151 3.79 18.57 -7.61
C PRO A 151 2.40 19.16 -7.30
N MET A 152 2.34 20.39 -6.80
CA MET A 152 1.08 21.10 -6.50
C MET A 152 0.45 21.80 -7.71
N LEU A 153 1.15 21.85 -8.84
CA LEU A 153 0.71 22.62 -10.00
C LEU A 153 0.09 21.75 -11.09
N PHE A 154 -0.34 20.53 -10.73
CA PHE A 154 -1.02 19.60 -11.63
C PHE A 154 -2.50 19.52 -11.24
N PRO A 155 -3.40 20.30 -11.87
CA PRO A 155 -4.81 20.38 -11.49
C PRO A 155 -5.55 19.04 -11.55
N ASN A 156 -5.16 18.16 -12.48
CA ASN A 156 -5.75 16.83 -12.62
C ASN A 156 -5.30 15.85 -11.51
N ALA A 157 -4.18 16.11 -10.83
CA ALA A 157 -3.73 15.30 -9.69
C ALA A 157 -4.62 15.46 -8.44
N TYR A 158 -5.50 16.48 -8.41
CA TYR A 158 -6.43 16.73 -7.31
C TYR A 158 -7.79 16.03 -7.48
N THR A 159 -7.98 15.31 -8.59
CA THR A 159 -9.20 14.54 -8.83
C THR A 159 -9.26 13.30 -7.93
N PRO A 160 -10.46 12.81 -7.56
CA PRO A 160 -10.60 11.60 -6.77
C PRO A 160 -10.10 10.37 -7.52
N ARG A 161 -9.71 9.32 -6.78
CA ARG A 161 -9.14 8.11 -7.38
C ARG A 161 -10.07 7.39 -8.33
N TRP A 162 -11.38 7.36 -8.07
CA TRP A 162 -12.31 6.74 -9.03
C TRP A 162 -12.25 7.41 -10.41
N LEU A 163 -11.97 8.72 -10.49
CA LEU A 163 -11.85 9.42 -11.76
C LEU A 163 -10.46 9.20 -12.38
N THR A 164 -9.39 9.30 -11.58
CA THR A 164 -8.02 9.07 -12.08
C THR A 164 -7.80 7.63 -12.57
N GLU A 165 -8.20 6.64 -11.78
CA GLU A 165 -8.11 5.22 -12.12
C GLU A 165 -9.18 4.82 -13.14
N GLY A 166 -10.38 5.42 -13.06
CA GLY A 166 -11.48 5.18 -13.99
C GLY A 166 -11.12 5.58 -15.41
N ILE A 167 -10.57 6.78 -15.62
CA ILE A 167 -10.08 7.25 -16.93
C ILE A 167 -9.00 6.34 -17.49
N ALA A 168 -8.02 5.94 -16.67
CA ALA A 168 -6.94 5.07 -17.13
C ALA A 168 -7.46 3.68 -17.52
N THR A 169 -8.39 3.12 -16.73
CA THR A 169 -9.03 1.83 -17.01
C THR A 169 -9.96 1.88 -18.22
N TYR A 170 -10.62 3.01 -18.44
CA TYR A 170 -11.42 3.29 -19.63
C TYR A 170 -10.55 3.25 -20.88
N TYR A 171 -9.48 4.05 -20.97
CA TYR A 171 -8.60 4.06 -22.14
C TYR A 171 -7.83 2.75 -22.32
N GLU A 172 -7.41 2.09 -21.23
CA GLU A 172 -6.88 0.72 -21.29
C GLU A 172 -7.84 -0.18 -22.07
N SER A 173 -9.13 -0.17 -21.69
CA SER A 173 -10.09 -1.10 -22.27
C SER A 173 -10.54 -0.70 -23.67
N HIS A 174 -10.81 0.59 -23.86
CA HIS A 174 -11.28 1.18 -25.10
C HIS A 174 -10.25 1.02 -26.23
N LEU A 175 -8.98 1.35 -25.97
CA LEU A 175 -7.93 1.36 -27.00
C LEU A 175 -7.37 -0.03 -27.31
N THR A 176 -7.29 -0.90 -26.31
CA THR A 176 -6.77 -2.27 -26.52
C THR A 176 -7.86 -3.21 -27.03
N GLY A 177 -9.12 -2.96 -26.70
CA GLY A 177 -10.24 -3.87 -26.94
C GLY A 177 -10.26 -5.07 -25.99
N ALA A 178 -9.39 -5.08 -24.98
CA ALA A 178 -9.28 -6.05 -23.89
C ALA A 178 -9.35 -5.31 -22.54
N GLY A 179 -8.92 -5.89 -21.42
CA GLY A 179 -8.88 -5.19 -20.13
C GLY A 179 -10.14 -5.30 -19.28
N ARG A 180 -10.19 -4.47 -18.24
CA ARG A 180 -11.11 -4.66 -17.10
C ARG A 180 -12.57 -4.31 -17.37
N ILE A 181 -12.86 -3.36 -18.27
CA ILE A 181 -14.24 -3.06 -18.71
C ILE A 181 -14.70 -4.08 -19.75
N ALA A 182 -13.80 -4.48 -20.65
CA ALA A 182 -14.12 -5.47 -21.68
C ALA A 182 -14.34 -6.88 -21.10
N GLY A 183 -13.66 -7.19 -19.98
CA GLY A 183 -13.89 -8.41 -19.20
C GLY A 183 -15.15 -8.34 -18.33
N THR A 184 -15.59 -9.50 -17.84
CA THR A 184 -16.86 -9.60 -17.08
C THR A 184 -16.75 -9.19 -15.60
N ASN A 185 -15.54 -9.16 -15.04
CA ASN A 185 -15.32 -9.03 -13.60
C ASN A 185 -15.93 -7.74 -13.03
N HIS A 186 -15.69 -6.58 -13.64
CA HIS A 186 -16.27 -5.31 -13.17
C HIS A 186 -17.80 -5.32 -13.22
N ARG A 187 -18.36 -5.85 -14.31
CA ARG A 187 -19.82 -5.99 -14.49
C ARG A 187 -20.44 -6.89 -13.42
N SER A 188 -19.77 -7.98 -13.05
CA SER A 188 -20.20 -8.87 -11.96
C SER A 188 -20.40 -8.14 -10.62
N TYR A 189 -19.49 -7.23 -10.25
CA TYR A 189 -19.64 -6.40 -9.05
C TYR A 189 -20.75 -5.37 -9.18
N LEU A 190 -20.93 -4.77 -10.37
CA LEU A 190 -22.03 -3.84 -10.64
C LEU A 190 -23.39 -4.53 -10.46
N LEU A 191 -23.56 -5.72 -11.05
CA LEU A 191 -24.77 -6.54 -10.95
C LEU A 191 -25.02 -6.96 -9.50
N ALA A 192 -23.98 -7.34 -8.75
CA ALA A 192 -24.10 -7.67 -7.33
C ALA A 192 -24.58 -6.47 -6.49
N ALA A 193 -24.07 -5.26 -6.75
CA ALA A 193 -24.51 -4.04 -6.08
C ALA A 193 -25.97 -3.68 -6.44
N GLY A 194 -26.34 -3.77 -7.72
CA GLY A 194 -27.69 -3.51 -8.22
C GLY A 194 -28.74 -4.46 -7.65
N ALA A 195 -28.43 -5.76 -7.65
CA ALA A 195 -29.24 -6.83 -7.07
C ALA A 195 -29.66 -6.57 -5.62
N ALA A 196 -28.71 -6.09 -4.80
CA ALA A 196 -28.95 -5.80 -3.40
C ALA A 196 -29.44 -4.38 -3.15
N ARG A 197 -29.54 -3.54 -4.20
CA ARG A 197 -29.75 -2.08 -4.12
C ARG A 197 -28.77 -1.43 -3.12
N ARG A 198 -27.50 -1.84 -3.20
CA ARG A 198 -26.41 -1.42 -2.31
C ARG A 198 -25.21 -0.95 -3.11
N PHE A 199 -25.35 0.20 -3.75
CA PHE A 199 -24.23 0.88 -4.39
C PHE A 199 -23.42 1.67 -3.36
N PRO A 200 -22.08 1.76 -3.53
CA PRO A 200 -21.32 2.76 -2.80
C PRO A 200 -21.75 4.15 -3.28
N ARG A 201 -21.75 5.11 -2.37
CA ARG A 201 -21.94 6.51 -2.76
C ARG A 201 -20.68 7.05 -3.43
N ILE A 202 -20.81 8.07 -4.27
CA ILE A 202 -19.67 8.67 -4.98
C ILE A 202 -18.55 9.15 -4.04
N ASP A 203 -18.89 9.64 -2.83
CA ASP A 203 -17.91 10.05 -1.82
C ASP A 203 -17.13 8.87 -1.21
N GLN A 204 -17.73 7.67 -1.18
CA GLN A 204 -17.10 6.46 -0.65
C GLN A 204 -16.12 5.81 -1.63
N VAL A 205 -16.34 5.98 -2.93
CA VAL A 205 -15.39 5.56 -3.98
C VAL A 205 -14.33 6.63 -4.26
N SER A 206 -14.45 7.83 -3.66
CA SER A 206 -13.48 8.92 -3.84
C SER A 206 -12.19 8.75 -3.02
N ILE A 207 -12.19 7.88 -2.02
CA ILE A 207 -11.04 7.55 -1.15
C ILE A 207 -10.77 6.06 -1.17
N ALA A 208 -9.54 5.65 -0.80
CA ALA A 208 -9.25 4.29 -0.36
C ALA A 208 -10.12 3.87 0.84
N THR A 209 -11.31 3.34 0.55
CA THR A 209 -12.21 2.77 1.55
C THR A 209 -11.83 1.33 1.85
N PRO A 210 -11.92 0.90 3.11
CA PRO A 210 -11.69 -0.49 3.42
C PRO A 210 -13.02 -1.30 3.29
N VAL A 211 -14.17 -0.66 3.03
CA VAL A 211 -15.48 -1.32 2.80
C VAL A 211 -15.49 -2.05 1.46
N PHE A 212 -15.98 -3.30 1.43
CA PHE A 212 -16.07 -4.13 0.22
C PHE A 212 -16.68 -3.38 -0.99
N PRO A 213 -16.09 -3.48 -2.21
CA PRO A 213 -14.93 -4.29 -2.61
C PRO A 213 -13.55 -3.69 -2.25
N GLY A 214 -13.51 -2.75 -1.31
CA GLY A 214 -12.30 -2.13 -0.80
C GLY A 214 -11.65 -1.23 -1.84
N GLY A 215 -10.32 -1.26 -1.90
CA GLY A 215 -9.55 -0.50 -2.89
C GLY A 215 -9.83 -0.87 -4.36
N GLN A 216 -10.60 -1.93 -4.64
CA GLN A 216 -11.04 -2.25 -6.01
C GLN A 216 -12.23 -1.39 -6.45
N GLY A 217 -12.98 -0.79 -5.53
CA GLY A 217 -14.17 0.01 -5.86
C GLY A 217 -13.86 1.19 -6.77
N VAL A 218 -12.66 1.79 -6.65
CA VAL A 218 -12.20 2.89 -7.51
C VAL A 218 -12.01 2.46 -8.95
N TYR A 219 -11.56 1.23 -9.18
CA TYR A 219 -11.38 0.66 -10.52
C TYR A 219 -12.71 0.18 -11.06
N ILE A 220 -13.47 -0.59 -10.27
CA ILE A 220 -14.74 -1.19 -10.68
C ILE A 220 -15.75 -0.09 -11.03
N PHE A 221 -16.22 0.66 -10.04
CA PHE A 221 -17.29 1.62 -10.25
C PHE A 221 -16.78 2.88 -10.95
N GLY A 222 -15.53 3.30 -10.70
CA GLY A 222 -14.96 4.48 -11.36
C GLY A 222 -14.82 4.31 -12.86
N SER A 223 -14.34 3.14 -13.34
CA SER A 223 -14.21 2.89 -14.78
C SER A 223 -15.55 2.72 -15.48
N LEU A 224 -16.48 1.96 -14.88
CA LEU A 224 -17.83 1.78 -15.42
C LEU A 224 -18.62 3.10 -15.46
N PHE A 225 -18.40 3.98 -14.48
CA PHE A 225 -19.04 5.30 -14.48
C PHE A 225 -18.45 6.22 -15.56
N VAL A 226 -17.13 6.20 -15.78
CA VAL A 226 -16.51 6.95 -16.90
C VAL A 226 -17.00 6.43 -18.25
N ASP A 227 -17.12 5.10 -18.39
CA ASP A 227 -17.68 4.45 -19.59
C ASP A 227 -19.13 4.90 -19.84
N TYR A 228 -19.98 4.84 -18.81
CA TYR A 228 -21.36 5.36 -18.86
C TYR A 228 -21.43 6.83 -19.31
N LEU A 229 -20.54 7.69 -18.79
CA LEU A 229 -20.50 9.10 -19.20
C LEU A 229 -20.13 9.26 -20.68
N ALA A 230 -19.18 8.47 -21.18
CA ALA A 230 -18.79 8.47 -22.58
C ALA A 230 -19.92 7.95 -23.48
N GLU A 231 -20.60 6.87 -23.10
CA GLU A 231 -21.73 6.32 -23.85
C GLU A 231 -22.93 7.29 -23.89
N THR A 232 -23.20 7.97 -22.78
CA THR A 232 -24.38 8.85 -22.65
C THR A 232 -24.19 10.21 -23.31
N HIS A 233 -22.97 10.76 -23.26
CA HIS A 233 -22.67 12.13 -23.71
C HIS A 233 -21.73 12.20 -24.92
N GLY A 234 -21.27 11.04 -25.43
CA GLY A 234 -20.39 10.88 -26.58
C GLY A 234 -18.91 10.75 -26.23
N ASP A 235 -18.14 10.15 -27.14
CA ASP A 235 -16.74 9.74 -26.93
C ASP A 235 -15.80 10.89 -26.51
N SER A 236 -16.09 12.14 -26.93
CA SER A 236 -15.27 13.30 -26.59
C SER A 236 -15.37 13.75 -25.12
N THR A 237 -16.35 13.23 -24.37
CA THR A 237 -16.64 13.59 -22.98
C THR A 237 -15.41 13.47 -22.08
N VAL A 238 -14.68 12.36 -22.17
CA VAL A 238 -13.53 12.10 -21.28
C VAL A 238 -12.42 13.13 -21.54
N ARG A 239 -12.12 13.42 -22.82
CA ARG A 239 -11.19 14.49 -23.21
C ARG A 239 -11.63 15.84 -22.65
N GLU A 240 -12.91 16.16 -22.78
CA GLU A 240 -13.45 17.44 -22.35
C GLU A 240 -13.37 17.64 -20.83
N LEU A 241 -13.63 16.59 -20.05
CA LEU A 241 -13.44 16.61 -18.59
C LEU A 241 -12.00 16.95 -18.21
N ILE A 242 -11.02 16.31 -18.88
CA ILE A 242 -9.58 16.55 -18.65
C ILE A 242 -9.21 17.99 -19.01
N GLU A 243 -9.65 18.48 -20.18
CA GLU A 243 -9.33 19.84 -20.65
C GLU A 243 -9.96 20.94 -19.78
N ARG A 244 -11.22 20.73 -19.34
CA ARG A 244 -11.93 21.68 -18.47
C ARG A 244 -11.34 21.70 -17.05
N GLN A 245 -10.97 20.54 -16.49
CA GLN A 245 -10.26 20.48 -15.23
C GLN A 245 -8.87 21.14 -15.33
N ALA A 246 -8.16 20.96 -16.44
CA ALA A 246 -6.81 21.49 -16.63
C ALA A 246 -6.73 23.03 -16.64
N VAL A 247 -7.83 23.75 -16.88
CA VAL A 247 -7.90 25.22 -16.84
C VAL A 247 -8.58 25.76 -15.57
N HIS A 248 -9.30 24.91 -14.83
CA HIS A 248 -10.13 25.38 -13.71
C HIS A 248 -9.25 25.83 -12.52
N PRO A 249 -9.37 27.07 -12.02
CA PRO A 249 -8.47 27.61 -10.98
C PRO A 249 -8.66 26.97 -9.60
N LEU A 250 -9.86 26.45 -9.33
CA LEU A 250 -10.17 25.70 -8.10
C LEU A 250 -10.36 24.23 -8.46
N PRO A 251 -9.35 23.35 -8.28
CA PRO A 251 -9.34 22.02 -8.87
C PRO A 251 -10.36 21.06 -8.21
N PHE A 252 -11.04 21.50 -7.16
CA PHE A 252 -12.01 20.72 -6.39
C PHE A 252 -13.47 20.93 -6.82
N MET A 253 -13.74 21.86 -7.75
CA MET A 253 -15.09 22.17 -8.23
C MET A 253 -15.56 21.18 -9.31
N LEU A 254 -15.46 19.89 -9.03
CA LEU A 254 -15.63 18.81 -10.01
C LEU A 254 -17.05 18.75 -10.60
N ASN A 255 -18.09 19.03 -9.80
CA ASN A 255 -19.46 19.12 -10.32
C ASN A 255 -19.67 20.27 -11.32
N ARG A 256 -18.90 21.37 -11.20
CA ARG A 256 -18.94 22.46 -12.18
C ARG A 256 -18.21 22.05 -13.45
N VAL A 257 -17.08 21.36 -13.34
CA VAL A 257 -16.33 20.82 -14.49
C VAL A 257 -17.19 19.82 -15.26
N ALA A 258 -17.82 18.87 -14.56
CA ALA A 258 -18.73 17.90 -15.14
C ALA A 258 -19.92 18.55 -15.85
N ARG A 259 -20.65 19.47 -15.17
CA ARG A 259 -21.79 20.17 -15.79
C ARG A 259 -21.42 20.88 -17.07
N ALA A 260 -20.22 21.43 -17.10
CA ALA A 260 -19.77 22.17 -18.24
C ALA A 260 -19.45 21.23 -19.42
N ALA A 261 -18.95 20.01 -19.16
CA ALA A 261 -18.69 18.99 -20.18
C ALA A 261 -19.96 18.23 -20.63
N THR A 262 -20.82 17.82 -19.69
CA THR A 262 -21.91 16.85 -19.95
C THR A 262 -23.31 17.45 -19.83
N GLY A 263 -23.42 18.71 -19.38
CA GLY A 263 -24.69 19.31 -18.97
C GLY A 263 -25.11 18.93 -17.54
N GLN A 264 -24.49 17.92 -16.93
CA GLN A 264 -24.85 17.38 -15.61
C GLN A 264 -23.66 17.29 -14.65
N GLY A 265 -23.88 17.43 -13.35
CA GLY A 265 -22.81 17.27 -12.35
C GLY A 265 -22.54 15.80 -12.08
N PHE A 266 -21.28 15.44 -11.74
CA PHE A 266 -20.91 14.07 -11.37
C PHE A 266 -21.81 13.44 -10.31
N THR A 267 -22.25 14.20 -9.30
CA THR A 267 -23.15 13.65 -8.27
C THR A 267 -24.49 13.20 -8.86
N ALA A 268 -25.13 14.02 -9.70
CA ALA A 268 -26.40 13.66 -10.30
C ALA A 268 -26.25 12.55 -11.35
N ALA A 269 -25.19 12.61 -12.17
CA ALA A 269 -24.90 11.55 -13.13
C ALA A 269 -24.59 10.21 -12.46
N TRP A 270 -23.98 10.23 -11.26
CA TRP A 270 -23.76 9.03 -10.47
C TRP A 270 -25.06 8.43 -9.96
N ASP A 271 -25.99 9.26 -9.48
CA ASP A 271 -27.30 8.81 -9.04
C ASP A 271 -28.03 8.14 -10.22
N ASP A 272 -28.07 8.77 -11.39
CA ASP A 272 -28.63 8.20 -12.63
C ASP A 272 -27.96 6.88 -13.02
N PHE A 273 -26.62 6.81 -12.96
CA PHE A 273 -25.87 5.59 -13.20
C PHE A 273 -26.26 4.46 -12.24
N THR A 274 -26.40 4.75 -10.94
CA THR A 274 -26.80 3.75 -9.96
C THR A 274 -28.26 3.33 -10.10
N ASP A 275 -29.16 4.26 -10.43
CA ASP A 275 -30.58 4.00 -10.63
C ASP A 275 -30.82 3.16 -11.90
N LEU A 276 -30.10 3.45 -12.99
CA LEU A 276 -30.12 2.66 -14.22
C LEU A 276 -29.71 1.19 -13.95
N ASN A 277 -28.80 0.97 -13.01
CA ASN A 277 -28.29 -0.34 -12.66
C ASN A 277 -29.00 -0.96 -11.43
N ALA A 278 -30.03 -0.30 -10.88
CA ALA A 278 -30.79 -0.79 -9.74
C ALA A 278 -31.97 -1.67 -10.20
N GLY A 279 -31.90 -2.97 -9.97
CA GLY A 279 -32.97 -3.90 -10.33
C GLY A 279 -32.84 -5.26 -9.66
N PRO A 280 -33.96 -5.99 -9.44
CA PRO A 280 -33.89 -7.36 -8.95
C PRO A 280 -33.17 -8.26 -9.95
N LEU A 281 -32.41 -9.23 -9.44
CA LEU A 281 -31.62 -10.18 -10.25
C LEU A 281 -32.46 -10.90 -11.32
N ASP A 282 -33.72 -11.20 -11.03
CA ASP A 282 -34.63 -11.90 -11.95
C ASP A 282 -34.97 -11.04 -13.19
N SER A 283 -35.09 -9.72 -13.02
CA SER A 283 -35.22 -8.76 -14.14
C SER A 283 -33.93 -8.59 -14.94
N LEU A 284 -32.81 -9.10 -14.42
CA LEU A 284 -31.49 -9.15 -15.05
C LEU A 284 -31.14 -10.56 -15.58
N GLY A 285 -32.10 -11.49 -15.61
CA GLY A 285 -31.94 -12.85 -16.16
C GLY A 285 -31.24 -13.86 -15.24
N ALA A 286 -31.23 -13.62 -13.92
CA ALA A 286 -30.60 -14.53 -12.96
C ALA A 286 -31.44 -15.76 -12.65
N VAL A 287 -30.81 -16.94 -12.76
CA VAL A 287 -31.37 -18.17 -12.20
C VAL A 287 -30.81 -18.31 -10.78
N PRO A 288 -31.64 -18.59 -9.76
CA PRO A 288 -31.14 -19.07 -8.47
C PRO A 288 -30.18 -20.25 -8.70
N MET A 289 -29.25 -20.51 -7.77
CA MET A 289 -28.46 -21.74 -7.80
C MET A 289 -29.05 -22.77 -6.81
N PRO A 290 -30.06 -23.57 -7.21
CA PRO A 290 -30.62 -24.61 -6.35
C PRO A 290 -29.52 -25.53 -5.80
N GLY A 291 -29.66 -25.95 -4.55
CA GLY A 291 -28.72 -26.86 -3.89
C GLY A 291 -27.45 -26.21 -3.34
N TRP A 292 -27.15 -24.95 -3.70
CA TRP A 292 -26.00 -24.22 -3.13
C TRP A 292 -26.34 -23.56 -1.80
N ARG A 293 -25.49 -23.81 -0.80
CA ARG A 293 -25.54 -23.14 0.51
C ARG A 293 -24.21 -22.46 0.82
N ASP A 294 -24.28 -21.27 1.40
CA ASP A 294 -23.08 -20.56 1.84
C ASP A 294 -22.59 -21.09 3.19
N VAL A 295 -21.28 -21.15 3.35
CA VAL A 295 -20.60 -21.61 4.56
C VAL A 295 -19.67 -20.51 5.06
N GLY A 296 -19.90 -20.06 6.29
CA GLY A 296 -19.11 -19.01 6.94
C GLY A 296 -19.70 -17.60 6.78
N ARG A 297 -18.85 -16.59 7.02
CA ARG A 297 -19.21 -15.16 6.93
C ARG A 297 -18.71 -14.55 5.62
N PRO A 298 -19.30 -13.42 5.15
CA PRO A 298 -18.75 -12.66 4.02
C PRO A 298 -17.28 -12.29 4.24
N LEU A 299 -16.51 -12.39 3.16
CA LEU A 299 -15.08 -12.08 3.10
C LEU A 299 -14.86 -10.96 2.09
N HIS A 300 -13.77 -10.19 2.24
CA HIS A 300 -13.38 -9.26 1.18
C HIS A 300 -12.78 -10.00 -0.02
N SER A 301 -12.08 -11.11 0.26
CA SER A 301 -11.54 -12.01 -0.75
C SER A 301 -11.52 -13.45 -0.22
N ALA A 302 -11.68 -14.40 -1.14
CA ALA A 302 -11.57 -15.82 -0.89
C ALA A 302 -11.03 -16.47 -2.16
N ASP A 303 -9.85 -17.10 -2.06
CA ASP A 303 -9.09 -17.60 -3.19
C ASP A 303 -8.43 -18.94 -2.85
N PHE A 304 -8.19 -19.74 -3.87
CA PHE A 304 -7.46 -21.01 -3.81
C PHE A 304 -8.06 -22.03 -2.83
N LEU A 305 -9.36 -22.29 -2.96
CA LEU A 305 -10.06 -23.35 -2.24
C LEU A 305 -9.40 -24.69 -2.53
N ARG A 306 -9.23 -25.49 -1.47
CA ARG A 306 -8.69 -26.85 -1.54
C ARG A 306 -9.41 -27.72 -0.53
N TRP A 307 -9.89 -28.87 -0.98
CA TRP A 307 -10.29 -29.93 -0.06
C TRP A 307 -9.07 -30.60 0.51
N MET A 308 -9.14 -30.85 1.81
CA MET A 308 -8.19 -31.63 2.56
C MET A 308 -8.68 -33.07 2.61
N PRO A 309 -7.76 -34.06 2.71
CA PRO A 309 -8.16 -35.48 2.84
C PRO A 309 -9.08 -35.76 4.03
N ASP A 310 -9.07 -34.91 5.05
CA ASP A 310 -9.93 -35.00 6.24
C ASP A 310 -11.31 -34.34 6.08
N GLY A 311 -11.72 -34.01 4.84
CA GLY A 311 -13.03 -33.43 4.54
C GLY A 311 -13.15 -31.95 4.91
N ARG A 312 -12.07 -31.28 5.32
CA ARG A 312 -12.08 -29.82 5.52
C ARG A 312 -11.77 -29.09 4.23
N LEU A 313 -12.31 -27.89 4.10
CA LEU A 313 -11.95 -26.96 3.03
C LEU A 313 -10.97 -25.91 3.58
N VAL A 314 -9.86 -25.71 2.88
CA VAL A 314 -8.86 -24.69 3.18
C VAL A 314 -8.81 -23.67 2.06
N TYR A 315 -8.70 -22.39 2.40
CA TYR A 315 -8.61 -21.30 1.43
C TYR A 315 -7.79 -20.13 1.99
N THR A 316 -7.28 -19.28 1.11
CA THR A 316 -6.77 -17.96 1.50
C THR A 316 -7.90 -16.94 1.44
N GLY A 317 -8.00 -16.08 2.44
CA GLY A 317 -8.96 -14.98 2.38
C GLY A 317 -8.56 -13.79 3.23
N SER A 318 -9.35 -12.73 3.14
CA SER A 318 -9.24 -11.53 3.97
C SER A 318 -10.60 -11.10 4.52
N ALA A 319 -10.59 -10.47 5.69
CA ALA A 319 -11.80 -9.99 6.35
C ALA A 319 -11.57 -8.56 6.89
N PRO A 320 -12.60 -7.73 7.08
CA PRO A 320 -12.40 -6.32 7.43
C PRO A 320 -11.52 -6.07 8.68
N ARG A 321 -11.66 -6.93 9.71
CA ARG A 321 -10.90 -6.87 10.98
C ARG A 321 -9.66 -7.79 11.01
N ARG A 322 -9.24 -8.37 9.89
CA ARG A 322 -8.09 -9.31 9.82
C ARG A 322 -7.32 -9.18 8.49
N LEU A 323 -6.00 -9.25 8.59
CA LEU A 323 -5.13 -9.36 7.41
C LEU A 323 -5.32 -10.71 6.69
N TYR A 324 -4.84 -10.76 5.44
CA TYR A 324 -4.74 -11.97 4.63
C TYR A 324 -4.19 -13.17 5.42
N GLY A 325 -4.87 -14.31 5.30
CA GLY A 325 -4.44 -15.55 5.92
C GLY A 325 -5.16 -16.78 5.42
N ALA A 326 -4.73 -17.92 5.94
CA ALA A 326 -5.29 -19.23 5.67
C ALA A 326 -6.44 -19.51 6.64
N TYR A 327 -7.54 -20.03 6.12
CA TYR A 327 -8.72 -20.40 6.85
C TYR A 327 -9.07 -21.85 6.54
N ALA A 328 -9.54 -22.59 7.54
CA ALA A 328 -10.11 -23.91 7.38
C ALA A 328 -11.57 -23.88 7.82
N LEU A 329 -12.46 -24.47 7.04
CA LEU A 329 -13.84 -24.71 7.41
C LEU A 329 -14.17 -26.18 7.21
N THR A 330 -15.06 -26.71 8.04
CA THR A 330 -15.68 -28.00 7.80
C THR A 330 -17.05 -27.71 7.23
N PRO A 331 -17.33 -28.05 5.96
CA PRO A 331 -18.67 -27.88 5.40
C PRO A 331 -19.59 -28.88 6.12
N ALA A 332 -20.26 -28.46 7.18
CA ALA A 332 -21.08 -29.35 7.99
C ALA A 332 -22.15 -30.01 7.11
N GLY A 333 -22.06 -31.30 6.84
CA GLY A 333 -23.08 -32.04 6.12
C GLY A 333 -22.97 -33.51 6.46
N THR A 334 -24.09 -34.14 6.80
CA THR A 334 -24.27 -35.57 7.13
C THR A 334 -23.83 -36.00 8.54
N ASN A 335 -24.81 -36.48 9.33
CA ASN A 335 -24.73 -37.31 10.53
C ASN A 335 -23.42 -37.30 11.35
N GLU A 336 -23.31 -36.41 12.33
CA GLU A 336 -22.67 -36.77 13.60
C GLU A 336 -23.67 -36.51 14.73
N SER A 337 -24.34 -37.59 15.13
CA SER A 337 -24.97 -37.69 16.44
C SER A 337 -23.92 -37.41 17.51
N SER A 338 -23.97 -36.24 18.14
CA SER A 338 -23.35 -36.06 19.44
C SER A 338 -24.04 -37.01 20.43
N PRO A 339 -23.32 -37.92 21.11
CA PRO A 339 -23.92 -38.69 22.19
C PRO A 339 -24.04 -37.77 23.42
N GLY A 340 -25.26 -37.56 23.88
CA GLY A 340 -25.54 -37.02 25.21
C GLY A 340 -26.27 -35.67 25.24
N ALA A 341 -27.59 -35.72 25.03
CA ALA A 341 -28.56 -34.91 25.78
C ALA A 341 -29.95 -35.50 25.49
N GLY A 342 -30.47 -36.30 26.43
CA GLY A 342 -31.83 -36.78 26.36
C GLY A 342 -32.81 -35.60 26.44
N ALA A 343 -33.76 -35.54 25.51
CA ALA A 343 -34.93 -34.68 25.63
C ALA A 343 -36.15 -35.49 25.22
N SER A 344 -37.05 -35.67 26.19
CA SER A 344 -38.34 -36.34 26.12
C SER A 344 -39.25 -35.75 25.05
N ALA A 345 -40.02 -36.62 24.41
CA ALA A 345 -41.06 -36.30 23.46
C ALA A 345 -42.19 -35.46 24.10
N GLY A 346 -42.57 -34.37 23.44
CA GLY A 346 -43.85 -33.71 23.58
C GLY A 346 -44.54 -33.72 22.22
N GLN A 347 -45.68 -34.40 22.13
CA GLN A 347 -46.60 -34.34 21.00
C GLN A 347 -47.29 -32.96 21.04
N ASP A 348 -47.27 -32.22 19.94
CA ASP A 348 -48.39 -31.36 19.52
C ASP A 348 -48.21 -30.93 18.06
N GLY A 349 -49.25 -31.17 17.27
CA GLY A 349 -49.29 -30.92 15.84
C GLY A 349 -49.50 -29.45 15.51
N SER A 350 -48.53 -28.85 14.82
CA SER A 350 -48.66 -27.55 14.14
C SER A 350 -47.69 -27.51 12.94
N PRO A 351 -48.09 -26.92 11.79
CA PRO A 351 -47.29 -26.99 10.56
C PRO A 351 -45.99 -26.18 10.70
N ALA A 352 -44.87 -26.87 10.49
CA ALA A 352 -43.53 -26.34 10.68
C ALA A 352 -43.23 -25.17 9.71
N ARG A 353 -43.04 -23.97 10.27
CA ARG A 353 -42.20 -22.93 9.65
C ARG A 353 -40.78 -23.49 9.53
N ALA A 354 -40.24 -23.53 8.32
CA ALA A 354 -38.84 -23.87 8.08
C ALA A 354 -37.95 -22.93 8.90
N SER A 355 -37.38 -23.45 9.97
CA SER A 355 -36.41 -22.77 10.82
C SER A 355 -35.16 -22.49 10.01
N ALA A 356 -34.94 -21.22 9.69
CA ALA A 356 -33.62 -20.70 9.39
C ALA A 356 -32.74 -20.81 10.65
N SER A 357 -31.44 -21.01 10.42
CA SER A 357 -30.33 -20.85 11.37
C SER A 357 -29.90 -22.04 12.24
N ALA A 358 -29.37 -23.08 11.59
CA ALA A 358 -28.15 -23.68 12.15
C ALA A 358 -27.02 -22.64 12.00
N PRO A 359 -26.24 -22.30 13.06
CA PRO A 359 -25.12 -21.38 12.92
C PRO A 359 -24.12 -21.96 11.92
N ALA A 360 -23.87 -21.24 10.82
CA ALA A 360 -22.91 -21.66 9.82
C ALA A 360 -21.55 -21.93 10.49
N PRO A 361 -20.88 -23.06 10.19
CA PRO A 361 -19.63 -23.42 10.85
C PRO A 361 -18.61 -22.30 10.66
N HIS A 362 -18.04 -21.83 11.78
CA HIS A 362 -17.09 -20.74 11.76
C HIS A 362 -15.76 -21.19 11.15
N ALA A 363 -15.32 -20.51 10.08
CA ALA A 363 -14.00 -20.75 9.52
C ALA A 363 -12.90 -20.48 10.56
N ARG A 364 -12.10 -21.50 10.87
CA ARG A 364 -10.97 -21.45 11.78
C ARG A 364 -9.77 -20.83 11.09
N PHE A 365 -9.23 -19.77 11.68
CA PHE A 365 -8.01 -19.13 11.18
C PHE A 365 -6.79 -20.02 11.46
N LEU A 366 -6.12 -20.49 10.40
CA LEU A 366 -4.92 -21.33 10.51
C LEU A 366 -3.65 -20.49 10.69
N GLY A 367 -3.59 -19.30 10.09
CA GLY A 367 -2.44 -18.40 10.25
C GLY A 367 -2.28 -17.41 9.10
N ARG A 368 -1.48 -16.37 9.34
CA ARG A 368 -1.25 -15.29 8.35
C ARG A 368 -0.44 -15.77 7.15
N ARG A 369 -0.72 -15.15 6.00
CA ARG A 369 0.04 -15.30 4.75
C ARG A 369 0.51 -13.92 4.29
N ASN A 370 1.63 -13.86 3.56
CA ASN A 370 2.14 -12.59 3.02
C ASN A 370 1.51 -12.21 1.67
N GLY A 371 0.66 -13.08 1.12
CA GLY A 371 -0.05 -12.89 -0.13
C GLY A 371 -1.08 -14.01 -0.33
N ALA A 372 -1.86 -13.91 -1.39
CA ALA A 372 -2.80 -14.96 -1.79
C ALA A 372 -2.03 -16.17 -2.35
N THR A 373 -2.29 -17.37 -1.84
CA THR A 373 -1.63 -18.62 -2.25
C THR A 373 -2.55 -19.80 -1.96
N PRO A 374 -2.53 -20.89 -2.75
CA PRO A 374 -3.09 -22.16 -2.31
C PRO A 374 -2.32 -22.67 -1.08
N HIS A 375 -3.03 -23.44 -0.25
CA HIS A 375 -2.42 -24.30 0.75
C HIS A 375 -2.78 -25.74 0.38
N SER A 376 -1.77 -26.51 -0.01
CA SER A 376 -1.92 -27.93 -0.32
C SER A 376 -1.28 -28.76 0.78
N ARG A 377 -1.61 -30.04 0.89
CA ARG A 377 -1.17 -30.90 1.99
C ARG A 377 -0.52 -32.18 1.46
N ALA A 378 0.66 -32.49 1.98
CA ALA A 378 1.31 -33.77 1.77
C ALA A 378 0.64 -34.87 2.63
N ALA A 379 0.83 -36.14 2.25
CA ALA A 379 0.26 -37.28 2.96
C ALA A 379 0.66 -37.36 4.45
N ASP A 380 1.85 -36.85 4.80
CA ASP A 380 2.35 -36.82 6.18
C ASP A 380 1.75 -35.70 7.06
N GLY A 381 0.79 -34.94 6.51
CA GLY A 381 0.12 -33.82 7.17
C GLY A 381 0.82 -32.46 7.03
N THR A 382 1.97 -32.39 6.34
CA THR A 382 2.69 -31.14 6.07
C THR A 382 1.87 -30.23 5.16
N LEU A 383 1.64 -28.99 5.60
CA LEU A 383 1.02 -27.95 4.78
C LEU A 383 2.09 -27.26 3.94
N VAL A 384 1.84 -27.16 2.63
CA VAL A 384 2.74 -26.57 1.64
C VAL A 384 2.08 -25.34 1.04
N TYR A 385 2.82 -24.23 1.01
CA TYR A 385 2.34 -22.97 0.44
C TYR A 385 3.49 -22.07 0.04
N ALA A 386 3.21 -21.09 -0.83
CA ALA A 386 4.17 -20.08 -1.22
C ALA A 386 3.85 -18.74 -0.56
N GLN A 387 4.85 -17.90 -0.32
CA GLN A 387 4.59 -16.52 0.11
C GLN A 387 5.76 -15.59 -0.24
N PRO A 388 5.48 -14.34 -0.63
CA PRO A 388 6.51 -13.37 -0.93
C PRO A 388 7.23 -12.89 0.34
N ASP A 389 8.52 -12.63 0.22
CA ASP A 389 9.30 -11.94 1.25
C ASP A 389 10.46 -11.16 0.63
N PHE A 390 10.97 -10.17 1.35
CA PHE A 390 12.16 -9.43 0.95
C PHE A 390 13.39 -10.35 1.03
N VAL A 391 14.12 -10.46 -0.08
CA VAL A 391 15.47 -11.07 -0.10
C VAL A 391 16.54 -10.01 0.19
N ASP A 392 16.29 -8.78 -0.25
CA ASP A 392 17.09 -7.58 0.03
C ASP A 392 16.16 -6.33 0.10
N PRO A 393 16.65 -5.08 0.30
CA PRO A 393 15.76 -3.93 0.48
C PRO A 393 14.92 -3.55 -0.74
N TYR A 394 15.31 -4.01 -1.93
CA TYR A 394 14.68 -3.64 -3.19
C TYR A 394 14.01 -4.81 -3.88
N THR A 395 14.29 -6.05 -3.45
CA THR A 395 13.85 -7.26 -4.14
C THR A 395 12.90 -8.10 -3.27
N VAL A 396 11.72 -8.40 -3.79
CA VAL A 396 10.69 -9.25 -3.16
C VAL A 396 10.49 -10.51 -4.00
N ARG A 397 10.70 -11.68 -3.39
CA ARG A 397 10.60 -12.97 -4.09
C ARG A 397 9.62 -13.93 -3.42
N GLY A 398 8.88 -14.68 -4.23
CA GLY A 398 8.07 -15.82 -3.79
C GLY A 398 8.95 -17.03 -3.43
N ASP A 399 8.70 -17.64 -2.28
CA ASP A 399 9.37 -18.88 -1.85
C ASP A 399 8.37 -19.89 -1.30
N LEU A 400 8.70 -21.18 -1.43
CA LEU A 400 7.94 -22.30 -0.88
C LEU A 400 8.23 -22.48 0.61
N TYR A 401 7.18 -22.79 1.38
CA TYR A 401 7.24 -23.05 2.81
C TYR A 401 6.51 -24.35 3.14
N LEU A 402 7.07 -25.08 4.10
CA LEU A 402 6.52 -26.30 4.67
C LEU A 402 6.14 -26.00 6.13
N GLU A 403 4.95 -26.39 6.54
CA GLU A 403 4.46 -26.17 7.90
C GLU A 403 3.89 -27.47 8.48
N ARG A 404 4.50 -27.95 9.56
CA ARG A 404 4.12 -29.18 10.26
C ARG A 404 4.12 -28.93 11.77
N ASN A 405 3.03 -29.30 12.44
CA ASN A 405 2.85 -29.11 13.90
C ASN A 405 3.15 -27.66 14.37
N GLY A 406 2.74 -26.67 13.58
CA GLY A 406 2.98 -25.24 13.83
C GLY A 406 4.42 -24.76 13.59
N ARG A 407 5.37 -25.67 13.31
CA ARG A 407 6.73 -25.32 12.88
C ARG A 407 6.76 -25.05 11.39
N ARG A 408 7.26 -23.88 11.02
CA ARG A 408 7.38 -23.43 9.64
C ARG A 408 8.84 -23.45 9.20
N GLN A 409 9.11 -24.08 8.06
CA GLN A 409 10.39 -24.10 7.40
C GLN A 409 10.27 -23.48 6.00
N ARG A 410 11.24 -22.65 5.61
CA ARG A 410 11.36 -22.18 4.22
C ARG A 410 12.10 -23.25 3.41
N ALA A 411 11.50 -23.71 2.33
CA ALA A 411 12.03 -24.79 1.49
C ALA A 411 12.93 -24.26 0.36
N THR A 412 12.59 -23.11 -0.23
CA THR A 412 13.36 -22.46 -1.29
C THR A 412 13.87 -21.08 -0.85
N ARG A 413 14.82 -20.48 -1.58
CA ARG A 413 15.23 -19.08 -1.35
C ARG A 413 15.40 -18.33 -2.67
N GLY A 414 14.62 -17.27 -2.86
CA GLY A 414 14.65 -16.45 -4.07
C GLY A 414 14.20 -17.21 -5.33
N ALA A 415 13.42 -18.29 -5.16
CA ALA A 415 13.08 -19.20 -6.25
C ALA A 415 11.90 -18.73 -7.12
N ARG A 416 11.24 -17.64 -6.74
CA ARG A 416 10.11 -17.01 -7.48
C ARG A 416 8.89 -17.91 -7.60
N ILE A 417 8.59 -18.66 -6.54
CA ILE A 417 7.56 -19.70 -6.54
C ILE A 417 6.23 -19.15 -6.04
N SER A 418 5.15 -19.49 -6.74
CA SER A 418 3.76 -19.26 -6.37
C SER A 418 2.89 -20.48 -6.70
N ALA A 419 1.63 -20.46 -6.24
CA ALA A 419 0.61 -21.45 -6.58
C ALA A 419 1.01 -22.96 -6.47
N PRO A 420 1.58 -23.43 -5.35
CA PRO A 420 1.96 -24.85 -5.22
C PRO A 420 0.76 -25.80 -5.06
N ASP A 421 0.89 -27.00 -5.62
CA ASP A 421 0.03 -28.16 -5.34
C ASP A 421 0.88 -29.42 -5.11
N VAL A 422 0.44 -30.31 -4.22
CA VAL A 422 1.23 -31.41 -3.70
C VAL A 422 0.61 -32.74 -4.08
N ARG A 423 1.42 -33.63 -4.65
CA ARG A 423 1.08 -35.03 -4.89
C ARG A 423 1.29 -35.86 -3.62
N ALA A 424 0.58 -36.98 -3.51
CA ALA A 424 0.61 -37.85 -2.33
C ALA A 424 2.02 -38.29 -1.89
N ASP A 425 2.95 -38.46 -2.81
CA ASP A 425 4.34 -38.86 -2.55
C ASP A 425 5.26 -37.71 -2.10
N GLY A 426 4.73 -36.49 -1.96
CA GLY A 426 5.49 -35.31 -1.56
C GLY A 426 6.13 -34.54 -2.72
N ARG A 427 5.85 -34.91 -3.98
CA ARG A 427 6.23 -34.10 -5.14
C ARG A 427 5.29 -32.90 -5.28
N VAL A 428 5.85 -31.70 -5.40
CA VAL A 428 5.13 -30.44 -5.56
C VAL A 428 5.20 -30.01 -7.01
N VAL A 429 4.08 -29.56 -7.57
CA VAL A 429 4.08 -28.72 -8.78
C VAL A 429 3.81 -27.28 -8.36
N ALA A 430 4.48 -26.32 -8.97
CA ALA A 430 4.26 -24.91 -8.67
C ALA A 430 4.50 -24.04 -9.91
N VAL A 431 4.11 -22.76 -9.82
CA VAL A 431 4.43 -21.75 -10.81
C VAL A 431 5.73 -21.07 -10.40
N GLN A 432 6.63 -20.89 -11.36
CA GLN A 432 7.82 -20.08 -11.20
C GLN A 432 7.75 -18.87 -12.13
N ALA A 433 7.83 -17.66 -11.58
CA ALA A 433 7.93 -16.45 -12.38
C ALA A 433 9.30 -16.40 -13.08
N VAL A 434 9.28 -15.99 -14.35
CA VAL A 434 10.48 -15.64 -15.14
C VAL A 434 10.26 -14.24 -15.72
N ALA A 435 11.31 -13.60 -16.22
CA ALA A 435 11.21 -12.25 -16.76
C ALA A 435 10.12 -12.17 -17.86
N GLY A 436 9.02 -11.46 -17.55
CA GLY A 436 7.89 -11.25 -18.45
C GLY A 436 7.02 -12.48 -18.76
N GLY A 437 7.16 -13.57 -18.01
CA GLY A 437 6.45 -14.83 -18.22
C GLY A 437 6.39 -15.69 -16.96
N SER A 438 5.95 -16.94 -17.09
CA SER A 438 6.11 -17.94 -16.05
C SER A 438 6.25 -19.34 -16.64
N ARG A 439 6.59 -20.31 -15.78
CA ARG A 439 6.66 -21.73 -16.14
C ARG A 439 6.19 -22.60 -14.99
N LEU A 440 5.85 -23.85 -15.29
CA LEU A 440 5.65 -24.87 -14.27
C LEU A 440 6.99 -25.47 -13.84
N VAL A 441 7.12 -25.74 -12.55
CA VAL A 441 8.28 -26.40 -11.95
C VAL A 441 7.82 -27.53 -11.04
N THR A 442 8.68 -28.51 -10.86
CA THR A 442 8.51 -29.53 -9.82
C THR A 442 9.50 -29.31 -8.69
N TYR A 443 9.05 -29.52 -7.46
CA TYR A 443 9.89 -29.52 -6.26
C TYR A 443 9.67 -30.79 -5.47
N ASP A 444 10.74 -31.53 -5.20
CA ASP A 444 10.70 -32.75 -4.42
C ASP A 444 11.00 -32.45 -2.95
N ILE A 445 10.04 -32.69 -2.03
CA ILE A 445 10.21 -32.36 -0.62
C ILE A 445 11.39 -33.10 0.04
N PRO A 446 11.54 -34.43 -0.13
CA PRO A 446 12.64 -35.18 0.48
C PRO A 446 14.04 -34.74 0.00
N THR A 447 14.26 -34.68 -1.32
CA THR A 447 15.56 -34.38 -1.92
C THR A 447 15.85 -32.88 -2.03
N ARG A 448 14.81 -32.05 -1.91
CA ARG A 448 14.84 -30.59 -2.15
C ARG A 448 15.24 -30.21 -3.58
N ALA A 449 15.11 -31.12 -4.52
CA ALA A 449 15.37 -30.86 -5.92
C ALA A 449 14.28 -29.96 -6.51
N LEU A 450 14.68 -28.87 -7.19
CA LEU A 450 13.80 -27.98 -7.94
C LEU A 450 14.15 -28.08 -9.42
N ALA A 451 13.22 -28.46 -10.28
CA ALA A 451 13.44 -28.62 -11.71
C ALA A 451 12.33 -27.98 -12.55
N PRO A 452 12.64 -27.31 -13.67
CA PRO A 452 11.64 -26.85 -14.61
C PRO A 452 10.91 -28.03 -15.24
N LEU A 453 9.59 -27.91 -15.37
CA LEU A 453 8.73 -28.86 -16.06
C LEU A 453 8.35 -28.36 -17.45
N THR A 454 8.05 -27.07 -17.59
CA THR A 454 7.73 -26.45 -18.87
C THR A 454 8.75 -25.37 -19.26
N GLY A 455 8.69 -24.93 -20.51
CA GLY A 455 9.30 -23.68 -20.95
C GLY A 455 8.70 -22.46 -20.24
N GLY A 456 9.38 -21.33 -20.36
CA GLY A 456 8.88 -20.03 -19.94
C GLY A 456 9.42 -18.96 -20.89
N GLY A 457 8.56 -18.01 -21.26
CA GLY A 457 8.91 -16.95 -22.21
C GLY A 457 7.91 -15.80 -22.17
N LEU A 458 8.15 -14.76 -22.96
CA LEU A 458 7.30 -13.56 -23.00
C LEU A 458 5.91 -13.82 -23.59
N ASP A 459 5.74 -14.94 -24.28
CA ASP A 459 4.58 -15.25 -25.11
C ASP A 459 3.66 -16.28 -24.49
N GLU A 460 4.00 -16.69 -23.27
CA GLU A 460 3.18 -17.58 -22.48
C GLU A 460 3.39 -17.34 -20.99
N PHE A 461 2.34 -17.56 -20.23
CA PHE A 461 2.47 -17.73 -18.79
C PHE A 461 1.50 -18.81 -18.31
N TRP A 462 1.94 -19.51 -17.28
CA TRP A 462 1.26 -20.60 -16.60
C TRP A 462 0.78 -20.15 -15.23
N ALA A 463 -0.40 -20.62 -14.83
CA ALA A 463 -1.01 -20.33 -13.54
C ALA A 463 -1.74 -21.55 -12.98
N GLU A 464 -1.92 -21.58 -11.65
CA GLU A 464 -2.86 -22.48 -10.95
C GLU A 464 -2.73 -23.98 -11.29
N PRO A 465 -1.51 -24.59 -11.25
CA PRO A 465 -1.33 -25.99 -11.58
C PRO A 465 -1.98 -26.91 -10.53
N ARG A 466 -2.54 -28.03 -10.99
CA ARG A 466 -3.16 -29.08 -10.16
C ARG A 466 -2.76 -30.47 -10.61
N TRP A 467 -2.31 -31.27 -9.66
CA TRP A 467 -2.09 -32.70 -9.91
C TRP A 467 -3.41 -33.41 -10.20
N SER A 468 -3.39 -34.32 -11.18
CA SER A 468 -4.42 -35.34 -11.30
C SER A 468 -4.37 -36.29 -10.09
N PRO A 469 -5.48 -36.93 -9.72
CA PRO A 469 -5.51 -37.88 -8.60
C PRO A 469 -4.51 -39.03 -8.75
N ASP A 470 -4.26 -39.49 -9.98
CA ASP A 470 -3.29 -40.53 -10.31
C ASP A 470 -1.83 -40.03 -10.39
N GLY A 471 -1.63 -38.71 -10.33
CA GLY A 471 -0.32 -38.08 -10.38
C GLY A 471 0.42 -38.15 -11.72
N ARG A 472 -0.25 -38.56 -12.81
CA ARG A 472 0.33 -38.69 -14.16
C ARG A 472 0.16 -37.44 -15.02
N ALA A 473 -0.77 -36.56 -14.66
CA ALA A 473 -1.05 -35.33 -15.39
C ALA A 473 -1.16 -34.12 -14.44
N ILE A 474 -1.03 -32.93 -15.01
CA ILE A 474 -1.23 -31.65 -14.33
C ILE A 474 -2.19 -30.80 -15.18
N ALA A 475 -3.27 -30.31 -14.59
CA ALA A 475 -4.11 -29.28 -15.21
C ALA A 475 -3.60 -27.91 -14.80
N ALA A 476 -3.44 -26.98 -15.74
CA ALA A 476 -2.98 -25.62 -15.46
C ALA A 476 -3.66 -24.61 -16.38
N SER A 477 -3.88 -23.39 -15.90
CA SER A 477 -4.27 -22.28 -16.77
C SER A 477 -3.04 -21.82 -17.56
N ARG A 478 -3.18 -21.71 -18.88
CA ARG A 478 -2.13 -21.25 -19.78
C ARG A 478 -2.63 -20.09 -20.60
N TRP A 479 -1.88 -19.00 -20.61
CA TRP A 479 -2.06 -17.91 -21.55
C TRP A 479 -1.03 -18.02 -22.66
N ARG A 480 -1.40 -17.63 -23.89
CA ARG A 480 -0.47 -17.38 -24.98
C ARG A 480 -0.75 -16.05 -25.63
N ARG A 481 0.29 -15.42 -26.19
CA ARG A 481 0.17 -14.15 -26.92
C ARG A 481 -0.92 -14.25 -28.00
N GLY A 482 -1.73 -13.20 -28.11
CA GLY A 482 -2.78 -13.10 -29.12
C GLY A 482 -4.03 -13.91 -28.80
N GLY A 483 -4.27 -14.28 -27.53
CA GLY A 483 -5.46 -15.05 -27.18
C GLY A 483 -5.84 -14.94 -25.71
N ALA A 484 -6.93 -15.62 -25.36
CA ALA A 484 -7.40 -15.77 -23.99
C ALA A 484 -6.80 -17.02 -23.32
N THR A 485 -6.96 -17.15 -22.01
CA THR A 485 -6.43 -18.30 -21.27
C THR A 485 -7.17 -19.60 -21.62
N SER A 486 -6.44 -20.70 -21.70
CA SER A 486 -6.92 -22.08 -21.87
C SER A 486 -6.61 -22.92 -20.62
N ILE A 487 -7.22 -24.09 -20.50
CA ILE A 487 -6.82 -25.12 -19.53
C ILE A 487 -5.97 -26.17 -20.26
N ALA A 488 -4.69 -26.23 -19.94
CA ALA A 488 -3.75 -27.19 -20.50
C ALA A 488 -3.61 -28.42 -19.60
N ILE A 489 -3.67 -29.61 -20.20
CA ILE A 489 -3.37 -30.89 -19.55
C ILE A 489 -1.92 -31.27 -19.90
N VAL A 490 -1.05 -31.22 -18.90
CA VAL A 490 0.39 -31.42 -19.01
C VAL A 490 0.74 -32.82 -18.53
N ASP A 491 1.56 -33.53 -19.31
CA ASP A 491 2.19 -34.78 -18.91
C ASP A 491 3.20 -34.55 -17.78
N ALA A 492 3.03 -35.24 -16.66
CA ALA A 492 3.86 -34.99 -15.48
C ALA A 492 5.33 -35.42 -15.60
N ALA A 493 5.65 -36.32 -16.54
CA ALA A 493 7.00 -36.87 -16.69
C ALA A 493 7.84 -36.09 -17.69
N SER A 494 7.24 -35.69 -18.81
CA SER A 494 7.88 -34.99 -19.93
C SER A 494 7.62 -33.48 -19.92
N GLY A 495 6.58 -33.00 -19.22
CA GLY A 495 6.17 -31.60 -19.26
C GLY A 495 5.49 -31.19 -20.57
N SER A 496 5.18 -32.14 -21.46
CA SER A 496 4.51 -31.87 -22.74
C SER A 496 3.01 -31.64 -22.53
N VAL A 497 2.40 -30.77 -23.35
CA VAL A 497 0.95 -30.59 -23.35
C VAL A 497 0.29 -31.69 -24.15
N ARG A 498 -0.52 -32.51 -23.48
CA ARG A 498 -1.27 -33.62 -24.08
C ARG A 498 -2.58 -33.14 -24.72
N GLU A 499 -3.25 -32.20 -24.08
CA GLU A 499 -4.54 -31.66 -24.48
C GLU A 499 -4.67 -30.20 -24.05
N GLU A 500 -5.37 -29.39 -24.83
CA GLU A 500 -5.65 -28.00 -24.52
C GLU A 500 -7.15 -27.74 -24.66
N ILE A 501 -7.79 -27.49 -23.53
CA ILE A 501 -9.22 -27.21 -23.43
C ILE A 501 -9.39 -25.70 -23.54
N SER A 502 -10.08 -25.24 -24.58
CA SER A 502 -10.30 -23.82 -24.82
C SER A 502 -11.75 -23.53 -25.22
N ILE A 503 -12.31 -22.47 -24.65
CA ILE A 503 -13.69 -22.03 -24.90
C ILE A 503 -13.72 -20.56 -25.34
N ALA A 504 -13.60 -20.29 -26.64
CA ALA A 504 -13.59 -18.93 -27.21
C ALA A 504 -12.67 -17.93 -26.47
N ARG A 505 -12.88 -16.63 -26.69
CA ARG A 505 -12.10 -15.55 -26.06
C ARG A 505 -12.69 -15.21 -24.67
N ALA A 506 -12.39 -16.07 -23.69
CA ALA A 506 -12.82 -15.92 -22.29
C ALA A 506 -11.68 -16.27 -21.33
N VAL A 507 -11.69 -15.71 -20.11
CA VAL A 507 -10.74 -16.10 -19.07
C VAL A 507 -11.15 -17.48 -18.54
N GLN A 508 -10.29 -18.48 -18.74
CA GLN A 508 -10.39 -19.81 -18.13
C GLN A 508 -9.34 -19.95 -17.01
N ALA A 509 -9.80 -20.29 -15.81
CA ALA A 509 -8.98 -20.26 -14.59
C ALA A 509 -9.43 -21.31 -13.55
N SER A 510 -8.60 -21.49 -12.52
CA SER A 510 -8.83 -22.31 -11.33
C SER A 510 -9.28 -23.75 -11.63
N PRO A 511 -8.46 -24.54 -12.37
CA PRO A 511 -8.81 -25.91 -12.66
C PRO A 511 -8.89 -26.76 -11.36
N SER A 512 -9.72 -27.80 -11.39
CA SER A 512 -9.74 -28.89 -10.42
C SER A 512 -10.14 -30.20 -11.10
N TRP A 513 -9.56 -31.31 -10.66
CA TRP A 513 -9.84 -32.63 -11.23
C TRP A 513 -11.08 -33.27 -10.59
N SER A 514 -11.80 -34.05 -11.36
CA SER A 514 -12.72 -35.06 -10.82
C SER A 514 -11.94 -36.12 -10.04
N ALA A 515 -12.59 -36.77 -9.07
CA ALA A 515 -11.96 -37.78 -8.22
C ALA A 515 -11.41 -38.98 -9.02
N ASP A 516 -12.03 -39.31 -10.15
CA ASP A 516 -11.60 -40.37 -11.06
C ASP A 516 -10.54 -39.93 -12.09
N GLY A 517 -10.17 -38.63 -12.12
CA GLY A 517 -9.20 -38.06 -13.05
C GLY A 517 -9.66 -37.98 -14.51
N ARG A 518 -10.94 -38.24 -14.81
CA ARG A 518 -11.48 -38.24 -16.18
C ARG A 518 -11.98 -36.88 -16.66
N ALA A 519 -12.25 -35.95 -15.76
CA ALA A 519 -12.76 -34.63 -16.08
C ALA A 519 -12.03 -33.53 -15.30
N VAL A 520 -12.04 -32.33 -15.85
CA VAL A 520 -11.54 -31.11 -15.21
C VAL A 520 -12.66 -30.09 -15.11
N LEU A 521 -12.89 -29.59 -13.90
CA LEU A 521 -13.74 -28.43 -13.64
C LEU A 521 -12.88 -27.17 -13.67
N PHE A 522 -13.44 -26.06 -14.14
CA PHE A 522 -12.75 -24.77 -14.17
C PHE A 522 -13.76 -23.62 -14.20
N SER A 523 -13.31 -22.43 -13.83
CA SER A 523 -14.11 -21.21 -13.98
C SER A 523 -13.89 -20.57 -15.35
N SER A 524 -14.96 -20.12 -16.00
CA SER A 524 -14.88 -19.31 -17.21
C SER A 524 -15.95 -18.25 -17.29
N ASP A 525 -15.61 -17.08 -17.85
CA ASP A 525 -16.52 -15.96 -18.01
C ASP A 525 -17.15 -15.80 -19.40
N ARG A 526 -17.08 -16.83 -20.24
CA ARG A 526 -17.66 -16.83 -21.60
C ARG A 526 -19.13 -16.39 -21.64
N GLY A 527 -19.91 -16.78 -20.64
CA GLY A 527 -21.36 -16.51 -20.57
C GLY A 527 -21.73 -15.10 -20.11
N GLY A 528 -20.80 -14.14 -20.08
CA GLY A 528 -21.04 -12.77 -19.60
C GLY A 528 -20.92 -12.60 -18.08
N SER A 529 -20.82 -13.70 -17.34
CA SER A 529 -20.48 -13.78 -15.93
C SER A 529 -19.73 -15.10 -15.68
N THR A 530 -18.86 -15.15 -14.67
CA THR A 530 -18.07 -16.35 -14.41
C THR A 530 -18.93 -17.53 -13.96
N GLN A 531 -18.87 -18.64 -14.69
CA GLN A 531 -19.51 -19.92 -14.38
C GLN A 531 -18.48 -21.02 -14.15
N ILE A 532 -18.94 -22.12 -13.56
CA ILE A 532 -18.22 -23.39 -13.51
C ILE A 532 -18.51 -24.17 -14.78
N TYR A 533 -17.45 -24.63 -15.44
CA TYR A 533 -17.49 -25.53 -16.59
C TYR A 533 -16.84 -26.87 -16.24
N VAL A 534 -17.19 -27.91 -16.97
CA VAL A 534 -16.56 -29.24 -16.91
C VAL A 534 -16.19 -29.72 -18.31
N ALA A 535 -15.02 -30.31 -18.44
CA ALA A 535 -14.53 -30.92 -19.68
C ALA A 535 -14.06 -32.36 -19.40
N ASP A 536 -14.47 -33.30 -20.23
CA ASP A 536 -14.00 -34.69 -20.17
C ASP A 536 -12.66 -34.80 -20.93
N VAL A 537 -11.60 -35.18 -20.21
CA VAL A 537 -10.23 -35.26 -20.71
C VAL A 537 -10.11 -36.40 -21.72
N GLY A 538 -9.55 -36.12 -22.90
CA GLY A 538 -9.34 -37.06 -23.99
C GLY A 538 -10.59 -37.38 -24.82
N SER A 539 -11.75 -36.79 -24.51
CA SER A 539 -13.00 -37.07 -25.23
C SER A 539 -13.17 -36.23 -26.51
N GLY A 540 -12.48 -35.09 -26.60
CA GLY A 540 -12.69 -34.08 -27.65
C GLY A 540 -14.05 -33.36 -27.59
N ARG A 541 -14.89 -33.63 -26.59
CA ARG A 541 -16.20 -32.98 -26.43
C ARG A 541 -16.05 -31.55 -25.93
N ALA A 542 -16.93 -30.67 -26.39
CA ALA A 542 -16.99 -29.30 -25.91
C ALA A 542 -17.29 -29.25 -24.39
N PRO A 543 -16.66 -28.33 -23.63
CA PRO A 543 -16.94 -28.19 -22.22
C PRO A 543 -18.40 -27.81 -21.95
N ARG A 544 -18.93 -28.31 -20.83
CA ARG A 544 -20.34 -28.15 -20.41
C ARG A 544 -20.42 -27.18 -19.25
N VAL A 545 -21.43 -26.33 -19.21
CA VAL A 545 -21.69 -25.43 -18.07
C VAL A 545 -22.34 -26.22 -16.92
N LEU A 546 -21.84 -26.03 -15.70
CA LEU A 546 -22.31 -26.66 -14.46
C LEU A 546 -22.99 -25.67 -13.50
N SER A 547 -22.90 -24.36 -13.72
CA SER A 547 -23.54 -23.37 -12.86
C SER A 547 -24.33 -22.34 -13.64
N THR A 548 -25.31 -21.74 -12.99
CA THR A 548 -26.13 -20.65 -13.54
C THR A 548 -26.16 -19.48 -12.55
N SER A 549 -25.12 -18.65 -12.55
CA SER A 549 -25.00 -17.49 -11.66
C SER A 549 -25.02 -16.16 -12.42
N ALA A 550 -25.91 -15.24 -12.08
CA ALA A 550 -25.90 -13.92 -12.72
C ALA A 550 -24.68 -13.06 -12.36
N ILE A 551 -24.14 -13.22 -11.15
CA ILE A 551 -23.09 -12.34 -10.61
C ILE A 551 -21.72 -12.99 -10.57
N GLY A 552 -21.63 -14.32 -10.69
CA GLY A 552 -20.37 -15.05 -10.84
C GLY A 552 -20.08 -16.08 -9.73
N VAL A 553 -19.47 -17.20 -10.12
CA VAL A 553 -18.97 -18.28 -9.26
C VAL A 553 -17.57 -18.68 -9.75
N PHE A 554 -16.64 -18.85 -8.82
CA PHE A 554 -15.21 -18.96 -9.06
C PHE A 554 -14.60 -20.15 -8.31
N ASP A 555 -13.42 -20.60 -8.74
CA ASP A 555 -12.57 -21.57 -8.02
C ASP A 555 -13.31 -22.86 -7.58
N PRO A 556 -13.82 -23.65 -8.55
CA PRO A 556 -14.53 -24.89 -8.26
C PRO A 556 -13.60 -25.97 -7.69
N GLN A 557 -14.05 -26.68 -6.66
CA GLN A 557 -13.34 -27.81 -6.06
C GLN A 557 -14.29 -28.95 -5.72
N LEU A 558 -14.10 -30.11 -6.35
CA LEU A 558 -14.81 -31.33 -5.98
C LEU A 558 -14.18 -31.97 -4.74
N SER A 559 -15.00 -32.47 -3.82
CA SER A 559 -14.54 -33.22 -2.65
C SER A 559 -13.84 -34.52 -3.07
N PRO A 560 -12.94 -35.07 -2.23
CA PRO A 560 -12.21 -36.30 -2.56
C PRO A 560 -13.11 -37.51 -2.84
N ASP A 561 -14.31 -37.54 -2.23
CA ASP A 561 -15.33 -38.58 -2.43
C ASP A 561 -16.24 -38.33 -3.66
N GLY A 562 -16.07 -37.20 -4.35
CA GLY A 562 -16.87 -36.82 -5.51
C GLY A 562 -18.29 -36.33 -5.20
N GLN A 563 -18.70 -36.26 -3.93
CA GLN A 563 -20.10 -36.01 -3.56
C GLN A 563 -20.47 -34.54 -3.38
N THR A 564 -19.49 -33.68 -3.10
CA THR A 564 -19.71 -32.26 -2.77
C THR A 564 -18.85 -31.36 -3.63
N LEU A 565 -19.46 -30.39 -4.30
CA LEU A 565 -18.78 -29.30 -4.98
C LEU A 565 -18.68 -28.09 -4.06
N ALA A 566 -17.50 -27.51 -3.94
CA ALA A 566 -17.27 -26.22 -3.30
C ALA A 566 -16.85 -25.17 -4.35
N ALA A 567 -17.23 -23.92 -4.14
CA ALA A 567 -16.78 -22.80 -4.96
C ALA A 567 -16.87 -21.48 -4.20
N VAL A 568 -16.27 -20.43 -4.75
CA VAL A 568 -16.41 -19.06 -4.26
C VAL A 568 -17.53 -18.36 -5.01
N ARG A 569 -18.46 -17.75 -4.27
CA ARG A 569 -19.58 -16.99 -4.81
C ARG A 569 -19.38 -15.51 -4.51
N LEU A 570 -19.60 -14.65 -5.49
CA LEU A 570 -19.71 -13.22 -5.27
C LEU A 570 -21.11 -12.91 -4.67
N THR A 571 -21.16 -12.02 -3.68
CA THR A 571 -22.40 -11.40 -3.19
C THR A 571 -22.20 -9.88 -3.05
N ALA A 572 -23.28 -9.13 -2.81
CA ALA A 572 -23.19 -7.68 -2.61
C ALA A 572 -22.36 -7.29 -1.36
N GLU A 573 -22.30 -8.16 -0.35
CA GLU A 573 -21.58 -7.93 0.90
C GLU A 573 -20.14 -8.47 0.89
N GLY A 574 -19.76 -9.27 -0.09
CA GLY A 574 -18.45 -9.93 -0.11
C GLY A 574 -18.39 -11.21 -0.93
N MET A 575 -17.22 -11.84 -0.89
CA MET A 575 -17.04 -13.21 -1.35
C MET A 575 -17.53 -14.19 -0.27
N ARG A 576 -18.12 -15.31 -0.68
CA ARG A 576 -18.54 -16.40 0.19
C ARG A 576 -18.06 -17.73 -0.34
N VAL A 577 -17.76 -18.66 0.56
CA VAL A 577 -17.58 -20.06 0.18
C VAL A 577 -18.96 -20.71 0.12
N GLY A 578 -19.33 -21.27 -1.02
CA GLY A 578 -20.54 -22.05 -1.21
C GLY A 578 -20.23 -23.54 -1.40
N VAL A 579 -21.16 -24.41 -0.96
CA VAL A 579 -21.12 -25.84 -1.25
C VAL A 579 -22.47 -26.34 -1.78
N ALA A 580 -22.44 -27.35 -2.65
CA ALA A 580 -23.61 -28.03 -3.19
C ALA A 580 -23.31 -29.53 -3.36
N PRO A 581 -24.31 -30.43 -3.29
CA PRO A 581 -24.11 -31.82 -3.72
C PRO A 581 -23.74 -31.85 -5.20
N ALA A 582 -22.75 -32.67 -5.57
CA ALA A 582 -22.24 -32.77 -6.94
C ALA A 582 -23.34 -33.17 -7.95
N THR A 583 -24.34 -33.94 -7.50
CA THR A 583 -25.53 -34.34 -8.29
C THR A 583 -26.58 -33.25 -8.42
N SER A 584 -26.59 -32.26 -7.51
CA SER A 584 -27.52 -31.12 -7.51
C SER A 584 -27.03 -29.94 -8.33
N VAL A 585 -25.82 -30.05 -8.89
CA VAL A 585 -25.22 -29.07 -9.79
C VAL A 585 -26.08 -29.06 -11.06
N SER A 586 -26.97 -28.09 -11.14
CA SER A 586 -27.98 -27.96 -12.19
C SER A 586 -27.31 -28.04 -13.57
N THR A 587 -27.77 -28.96 -14.42
CA THR A 587 -27.79 -28.67 -15.85
C THR A 587 -28.59 -27.38 -16.00
N ALA A 588 -28.09 -26.43 -16.78
CA ALA A 588 -28.82 -25.20 -17.05
C ALA A 588 -30.30 -25.52 -17.36
N PRO A 589 -31.27 -24.73 -16.84
CA PRO A 589 -32.69 -24.97 -17.13
C PRO A 589 -32.92 -25.13 -18.64
N PRO A 590 -33.89 -25.96 -19.08
CA PRO A 590 -34.21 -26.07 -20.51
C PRO A 590 -34.49 -24.68 -21.10
N GLY A 591 -33.73 -24.29 -22.14
CA GLY A 591 -33.84 -22.97 -22.78
C GLY A 591 -32.96 -21.87 -22.19
N TRP A 592 -32.29 -22.09 -21.05
CA TRP A 592 -31.24 -21.18 -20.59
C TRP A 592 -30.01 -21.35 -21.48
N GLN A 593 -29.65 -20.27 -22.16
CA GLN A 593 -28.36 -20.18 -22.84
C GLN A 593 -27.56 -19.06 -22.18
N PRO A 594 -26.25 -19.27 -21.93
CA PRO A 594 -25.38 -18.18 -21.53
C PRO A 594 -25.47 -17.10 -22.61
N VAL A 595 -25.48 -15.82 -22.19
CA VAL A 595 -25.25 -14.73 -23.14
C VAL A 595 -23.82 -14.89 -23.63
N GLU A 596 -23.64 -15.47 -24.81
CA GLU A 596 -22.32 -15.59 -25.39
C GLU A 596 -21.81 -14.19 -25.67
N LEU A 597 -20.73 -13.80 -25.01
CA LEU A 597 -19.98 -12.63 -25.45
C LEU A 597 -19.56 -12.90 -26.89
N ALA A 598 -19.99 -12.04 -27.81
CA ALA A 598 -19.67 -12.17 -29.23
C ALA A 598 -18.16 -12.44 -29.37
N PRO A 599 -17.73 -13.50 -30.09
CA PRO A 599 -16.33 -13.82 -30.26
C PRO A 599 -15.62 -12.64 -30.92
N ARG A 600 -14.94 -11.80 -30.15
CA ARG A 600 -14.10 -10.74 -30.72
C ARG A 600 -12.83 -11.41 -31.25
N PRO A 601 -12.48 -11.29 -32.54
CA PRO A 601 -11.26 -11.89 -33.07
C PRO A 601 -10.06 -11.44 -32.25
N ALA A 602 -9.13 -12.36 -32.02
CA ALA A 602 -7.81 -12.02 -31.51
C ALA A 602 -7.22 -10.93 -32.39
N ARG A 603 -6.71 -9.83 -31.80
CA ARG A 603 -5.86 -8.92 -32.57
C ARG A 603 -4.57 -9.66 -32.88
N ALA A 604 -4.45 -10.12 -34.13
CA ALA A 604 -3.24 -10.75 -34.65
C ALA A 604 -2.04 -9.77 -34.72
N ASP A 605 -2.30 -8.47 -34.60
CA ASP A 605 -1.30 -7.41 -34.65
C ASP A 605 -0.47 -7.36 -33.36
N THR A 606 0.44 -8.31 -33.23
CA THR A 606 1.52 -8.24 -32.24
C THR A 606 2.48 -7.12 -32.66
N VAL A 607 2.81 -6.19 -31.77
CA VAL A 607 3.83 -5.18 -32.11
C VAL A 607 5.16 -5.89 -32.25
N ALA A 608 5.81 -5.71 -33.40
CA ALA A 608 7.20 -6.11 -33.55
C ALA A 608 8.04 -5.43 -32.45
N PRO A 609 8.99 -6.13 -31.80
CA PRO A 609 9.87 -5.50 -30.83
C PRO A 609 10.59 -4.31 -31.46
N PHE A 610 10.71 -3.22 -30.71
CA PHE A 610 11.35 -2.01 -31.22
C PHE A 610 12.85 -2.27 -31.49
N ASP A 611 13.26 -2.07 -32.73
CA ASP A 611 14.68 -2.07 -33.09
C ASP A 611 15.26 -0.67 -32.95
N GLY A 612 16.34 -0.56 -32.18
CA GLY A 612 16.84 0.72 -31.73
C GLY A 612 18.08 0.60 -30.86
N ALA A 613 18.87 1.67 -30.88
CA ALA A 613 20.15 1.73 -30.21
C ALA A 613 20.01 1.76 -28.69
N VAL A 614 20.83 0.96 -28.01
CA VAL A 614 20.85 0.84 -26.56
C VAL A 614 22.12 1.45 -25.99
N ARG A 615 21.98 2.26 -24.94
CA ARG A 615 23.09 2.92 -24.23
C ARG A 615 23.10 2.53 -22.75
N ARG A 616 24.20 2.81 -22.05
CA ARG A 616 24.25 2.65 -20.59
C ARG A 616 23.39 3.73 -19.92
N TYR A 617 22.67 3.38 -18.85
CA TYR A 617 21.91 4.36 -18.08
C TYR A 617 22.82 5.45 -17.49
N SER A 618 22.37 6.72 -17.57
CA SER A 618 23.07 7.87 -16.99
C SER A 618 22.13 8.70 -16.11
N PRO A 619 22.43 8.88 -14.81
CA PRO A 619 21.53 9.56 -13.88
C PRO A 619 21.61 11.09 -13.95
N LEU A 620 22.70 11.66 -14.48
CA LEU A 620 23.04 13.08 -14.31
C LEU A 620 21.97 14.05 -14.83
N ARG A 621 21.31 13.72 -15.95
CA ARG A 621 20.26 14.58 -16.55
C ARG A 621 19.01 14.70 -15.68
N GLN A 622 18.79 13.73 -14.79
CA GLN A 622 17.61 13.66 -13.93
C GLN A 622 17.85 14.37 -12.60
N LEU A 623 19.11 14.62 -12.23
CA LEU A 623 19.47 15.35 -11.02
C LEU A 623 19.41 16.87 -11.19
N VAL A 624 19.07 17.38 -12.38
CA VAL A 624 18.83 18.81 -12.57
C VAL A 624 17.49 19.19 -11.90
N PRO A 625 17.45 20.24 -11.04
CA PRO A 625 16.20 20.71 -10.44
C PRO A 625 15.15 21.04 -11.51
N ARG A 626 13.97 20.42 -11.43
CA ARG A 626 12.84 20.66 -12.37
C ARG A 626 11.77 21.60 -11.83
N TYR A 627 11.91 22.00 -10.57
CA TYR A 627 10.97 22.87 -9.88
C TYR A 627 11.69 23.57 -8.72
N TRP A 628 11.06 24.62 -8.22
CA TRP A 628 11.37 25.20 -6.92
C TRP A 628 10.05 25.60 -6.24
N PHE A 629 10.05 25.63 -4.92
CA PHE A 629 8.87 25.98 -4.12
C PHE A 629 9.21 27.13 -3.16
N PRO A 630 8.39 28.18 -3.08
CA PRO A 630 8.63 29.26 -2.13
C PRO A 630 8.47 28.75 -0.69
N VAL A 631 9.48 28.99 0.13
CA VAL A 631 9.47 28.68 1.56
C VAL A 631 9.11 29.95 2.31
N TYR A 632 8.24 29.82 3.31
CA TYR A 632 7.92 30.87 4.27
C TYR A 632 7.88 30.27 5.67
N GLU A 633 8.66 30.84 6.58
CA GLU A 633 8.79 30.39 7.96
C GLU A 633 8.57 31.58 8.90
N ASP A 634 7.81 31.37 9.97
CA ASP A 634 7.58 32.37 11.01
C ASP A 634 7.64 31.66 12.36
N ASP A 635 8.61 32.02 13.19
CA ASP A 635 8.82 31.45 14.52
C ASP A 635 8.19 32.31 15.63
N GLY A 636 7.36 33.29 15.25
CA GLY A 636 6.73 34.25 16.15
C GLY A 636 7.63 35.43 16.54
N ARG A 637 8.90 35.41 16.12
CA ARG A 637 9.86 36.51 16.32
C ARG A 637 10.43 36.99 14.98
N ASP A 638 10.88 36.07 14.14
CA ASP A 638 11.42 36.32 12.81
C ASP A 638 10.55 35.69 11.73
N THR A 639 10.43 36.40 10.63
CA THR A 639 9.85 35.88 9.40
C THR A 639 10.95 35.63 8.37
N ARG A 640 11.00 34.44 7.79
CA ARG A 640 11.96 34.04 6.75
C ARG A 640 11.23 33.65 5.47
N ALA A 641 11.85 33.97 4.33
CA ALA A 641 11.36 33.60 3.01
C ALA A 641 12.49 33.06 2.13
N GLY A 642 12.20 32.10 1.27
CA GLY A 642 13.18 31.58 0.32
C GLY A 642 12.63 30.51 -0.61
N ALA A 643 13.44 29.50 -0.91
CA ALA A 643 13.11 28.47 -1.89
C ALA A 643 13.60 27.08 -1.47
N SER A 644 12.85 26.05 -1.86
CA SER A 644 13.27 24.66 -1.76
C SER A 644 13.09 23.91 -3.07
N THR A 645 13.85 22.83 -3.24
CA THR A 645 13.78 21.95 -4.40
C THR A 645 14.23 20.53 -4.01
N SER A 646 13.85 19.55 -4.81
CA SER A 646 14.35 18.18 -4.69
C SER A 646 14.46 17.53 -6.06
N SER A 647 15.24 16.46 -6.15
CA SER A 647 15.19 15.58 -7.30
C SER A 647 15.58 14.14 -6.94
N SER A 648 15.23 13.21 -7.81
CA SER A 648 15.70 11.83 -7.80
C SER A 648 15.94 11.36 -9.22
N ASP A 649 16.98 10.57 -9.44
CA ASP A 649 17.12 9.89 -10.74
C ASP A 649 16.05 8.81 -10.91
N ILE A 650 15.85 8.34 -12.14
CA ILE A 650 14.74 7.45 -12.48
C ILE A 650 14.71 6.20 -11.59
N LEU A 651 15.90 5.62 -11.34
CA LEU A 651 16.11 4.40 -10.55
C LEU A 651 16.07 4.61 -9.03
N GLY A 652 16.02 5.85 -8.55
CA GLY A 652 16.16 6.17 -7.12
C GLY A 652 17.54 5.82 -6.54
N ARG A 653 18.58 5.78 -7.40
CA ARG A 653 19.99 5.58 -7.01
C ARG A 653 20.55 6.81 -6.33
N HIS A 654 20.14 8.00 -6.77
CA HIS A 654 20.55 9.31 -6.33
C HIS A 654 19.30 10.12 -6.03
N SER A 655 19.21 10.72 -4.85
CA SER A 655 18.20 11.72 -4.54
C SER A 655 18.77 12.84 -3.69
N TYR A 656 18.24 14.04 -3.82
CA TYR A 656 18.60 15.15 -2.94
C TYR A 656 17.40 16.05 -2.65
N PHE A 657 17.52 16.78 -1.54
CA PHE A 657 16.67 17.89 -1.16
C PHE A 657 17.57 19.09 -0.81
N ALA A 658 17.15 20.27 -1.22
CA ALA A 658 17.84 21.52 -0.95
C ALA A 658 16.83 22.60 -0.55
N GLN A 659 17.19 23.42 0.43
CA GLN A 659 16.38 24.53 0.89
C GLN A 659 17.28 25.70 1.30
N VAL A 660 16.81 26.91 1.04
CA VAL A 660 17.42 28.15 1.53
C VAL A 660 16.32 29.14 1.86
N ALA A 661 16.42 29.79 3.01
CA ALA A 661 15.50 30.82 3.48
C ALA A 661 16.29 31.96 4.14
N ALA A 662 15.96 33.20 3.78
CA ALA A 662 16.56 34.39 4.37
C ALA A 662 15.51 35.17 5.18
N PRO A 663 15.88 35.78 6.32
CA PRO A 663 14.96 36.59 7.10
C PRO A 663 14.53 37.84 6.34
N LEU A 664 13.26 38.21 6.48
CA LEU A 664 12.70 39.46 5.95
C LEU A 664 13.18 40.68 6.75
N ARG A 665 13.52 40.47 8.02
CA ARG A 665 14.10 41.46 8.95
C ARG A 665 15.17 40.77 9.80
N GLY A 666 16.33 41.39 9.98
CA GLY A 666 17.46 40.78 10.69
C GLY A 666 18.48 40.11 9.75
N ARG A 667 19.30 39.20 10.27
CA ARG A 667 20.42 38.56 9.56
C ARG A 667 20.39 37.04 9.71
N GLY A 668 21.02 36.35 8.76
CA GLY A 668 21.29 34.92 8.85
C GLY A 668 20.42 34.03 7.97
N VAL A 669 21.04 33.37 7.00
CA VAL A 669 20.34 32.41 6.12
C VAL A 669 20.11 31.09 6.85
N GLU A 670 18.93 30.51 6.72
CA GLU A 670 18.63 29.14 7.13
C GLU A 670 18.54 28.23 5.91
N GLY A 671 18.90 26.97 6.07
CA GLY A 671 18.68 25.94 5.08
C GLY A 671 19.86 25.00 4.95
N GLY A 672 19.86 24.24 3.86
CA GLY A 672 20.91 23.28 3.60
C GLY A 672 20.53 22.26 2.54
N PHE A 673 21.26 21.15 2.57
CA PHE A 673 21.29 20.15 1.52
C PHE A 673 21.35 18.76 2.14
N ALA A 674 20.51 17.86 1.65
CA ALA A 674 20.53 16.44 1.98
C ALA A 674 20.60 15.63 0.69
N TYR A 675 21.49 14.64 0.65
CA TYR A 675 21.69 13.76 -0.49
C TYR A 675 21.74 12.30 -0.04
N GLN A 676 21.18 11.41 -0.85
CA GLN A 676 21.15 9.98 -0.61
C GLN A 676 21.66 9.22 -1.83
N PHE A 677 22.48 8.19 -1.58
CA PHE A 677 22.98 7.25 -2.59
C PHE A 677 22.62 5.80 -2.22
N ALA A 678 21.79 5.17 -3.06
CA ALA A 678 21.30 3.80 -2.89
C ALA A 678 22.01 2.78 -3.80
N GLY A 679 23.03 3.19 -4.57
CA GLY A 679 23.69 2.34 -5.57
C GLY A 679 24.49 1.16 -5.01
N LEU A 680 24.79 1.12 -3.71
CA LEU A 680 25.56 0.03 -3.08
C LEU A 680 24.70 -1.16 -2.62
N LYS A 681 23.38 -1.15 -2.85
CA LYS A 681 22.40 -2.10 -2.29
C LYS A 681 22.26 -1.99 -0.76
N ARG A 682 23.34 -2.20 -0.03
CA ARG A 682 23.51 -2.02 1.41
C ARG A 682 24.98 -1.67 1.69
N PRO A 683 25.29 -0.57 2.40
CA PRO A 683 24.37 0.40 2.99
C PRO A 683 23.81 1.40 1.97
N VAL A 684 22.74 2.09 2.36
CA VAL A 684 22.35 3.38 1.74
C VAL A 684 23.19 4.47 2.38
N LEU A 685 23.88 5.27 1.57
CA LEU A 685 24.69 6.37 2.04
C LEU A 685 23.87 7.65 2.07
N GLY A 686 24.02 8.46 3.11
CA GLY A 686 23.39 9.77 3.22
C GLY A 686 24.41 10.84 3.57
N LEU A 687 24.36 11.98 2.91
CA LEU A 687 25.12 13.18 3.20
C LEU A 687 24.13 14.28 3.57
N SER A 688 24.39 15.02 4.65
CA SER A 688 23.62 16.22 4.98
C SER A 688 24.51 17.35 5.43
N ALA A 689 24.11 18.57 5.08
CA ALA A 689 24.66 19.82 5.56
C ALA A 689 23.51 20.78 5.84
N TRP A 690 23.50 21.43 7.00
CA TRP A 690 22.43 22.33 7.42
C TRP A 690 22.97 23.51 8.22
N GLN A 691 22.28 24.64 8.15
CA GLN A 691 22.49 25.80 9.00
C GLN A 691 21.13 26.24 9.56
N SER A 692 21.04 26.36 10.88
CA SER A 692 19.85 26.85 11.58
C SER A 692 20.20 27.99 12.53
N TRP A 693 19.21 28.85 12.78
CA TRP A 693 19.31 29.99 13.68
C TRP A 693 18.31 29.82 14.83
N SER A 694 18.75 30.08 16.05
CA SER A 694 17.90 30.02 17.24
C SER A 694 18.15 31.20 18.17
N TYR A 695 17.08 31.85 18.65
CA TYR A 695 17.19 32.92 19.61
C TYR A 695 17.79 32.41 20.93
N ARG A 696 18.78 33.12 21.48
CA ARG A 696 19.43 32.78 22.75
C ARG A 696 19.15 33.73 23.89
N GLY A 697 18.90 35.00 23.58
CA GLY A 697 18.66 36.00 24.61
C GLY A 697 18.85 37.39 24.07
N ALA A 698 18.85 38.36 24.98
CA ALA A 698 19.21 39.73 24.71
C ALA A 698 20.33 40.15 25.66
N VAL A 699 21.23 40.99 25.17
CA VAL A 699 22.14 41.77 26.01
C VAL A 699 21.31 42.89 26.62
N LEU A 700 21.34 43.01 27.95
CA LEU A 700 20.65 44.05 28.69
C LEU A 700 21.64 45.14 29.11
N ASP A 701 21.20 46.39 29.19
CA ASP A 701 21.97 47.48 29.80
C ASP A 701 21.91 47.44 31.35
N GLN A 702 22.51 48.43 32.01
CA GLN A 702 22.52 48.55 33.47
C GLN A 702 21.13 48.80 34.09
N ARG A 703 20.10 49.05 33.28
CA ARG A 703 18.71 49.30 33.68
C ARG A 703 17.79 48.14 33.27
N ASP A 704 18.37 46.97 32.95
CA ASP A 704 17.68 45.79 32.44
C ASP A 704 16.91 46.02 31.12
N VAL A 705 17.27 47.04 30.34
CA VAL A 705 16.69 47.30 29.02
C VAL A 705 17.47 46.53 27.96
N PRO A 706 16.81 45.72 27.11
CA PRO A 706 17.49 44.97 26.04
C PRO A 706 18.07 45.90 24.98
N ILE A 707 19.39 45.89 24.83
CA ILE A 707 20.16 46.73 23.90
C ILE A 707 20.67 45.97 22.68
N ALA A 708 20.88 44.65 22.77
CA ALA A 708 21.30 43.84 21.63
C ALA A 708 20.65 42.47 21.65
N ARG A 709 20.41 41.88 20.49
CA ARG A 709 19.92 40.50 20.38
C ARG A 709 21.10 39.53 20.28
N VAL A 710 20.97 38.36 20.93
CA VAL A 710 21.90 37.23 20.81
C VAL A 710 21.20 36.07 20.12
N ASP A 711 21.70 35.69 18.96
CA ASP A 711 21.28 34.50 18.24
C ASP A 711 22.36 33.42 18.30
N ARG A 712 21.95 32.17 18.10
CA ARG A 712 22.85 31.04 17.90
C ARG A 712 22.70 30.50 16.50
N VAL A 713 23.84 30.39 15.82
CA VAL A 713 23.98 29.67 14.56
C VAL A 713 24.51 28.28 14.86
N ASP A 714 23.76 27.26 14.45
CA ASP A 714 24.23 25.88 14.44
C ASP A 714 24.41 25.44 12.97
N ARG A 715 25.62 25.02 12.61
CA ARG A 715 25.94 24.44 11.29
C ARG A 715 26.28 22.98 11.46
N ASP A 716 25.53 22.11 10.84
CA ASP A 716 25.62 20.67 10.99
C ASP A 716 25.98 20.01 9.67
N ALA A 717 27.02 19.18 9.65
CA ALA A 717 27.35 18.32 8.53
C ALA A 717 27.48 16.87 8.98
N SER A 718 26.92 15.93 8.23
CA SER A 718 27.05 14.51 8.54
C SER A 718 27.04 13.61 7.31
N LEU A 719 27.80 12.52 7.43
CA LEU A 719 27.77 11.37 6.54
C LEU A 719 27.15 10.20 7.31
N SER A 720 26.29 9.43 6.66
CA SER A 720 25.58 8.30 7.26
C SER A 720 25.60 7.08 6.34
N ALA A 721 25.58 5.90 6.95
CA ALA A 721 25.43 4.62 6.30
C ALA A 721 24.29 3.86 6.99
N THR A 722 23.21 3.59 6.24
CA THR A 722 22.03 2.88 6.74
C THR A 722 21.95 1.48 6.15
N PHE A 723 22.00 0.47 7.02
CA PHE A 723 21.82 -0.93 6.70
C PHE A 723 20.40 -1.35 7.05
N ALA A 724 19.55 -1.53 6.04
CA ALA A 724 18.17 -1.99 6.22
C ALA A 724 18.01 -3.46 5.86
N ARG A 725 17.34 -4.23 6.71
CA ARG A 725 16.89 -5.61 6.46
C ARG A 725 15.36 -5.68 6.58
N PRO A 726 14.63 -5.18 5.58
CA PRO A 726 13.18 -5.33 5.57
C PRO A 726 12.78 -6.79 5.38
N ARG A 727 11.61 -7.12 5.91
CA ARG A 727 10.81 -8.33 5.72
C ARG A 727 9.36 -7.89 5.70
N VAL A 728 8.48 -8.67 5.08
CA VAL A 728 7.05 -8.30 4.99
C VAL A 728 6.42 -8.08 6.39
N ARG A 729 6.92 -8.79 7.40
CA ARG A 729 6.39 -8.74 8.78
C ARG A 729 7.27 -8.01 9.79
N SER A 730 8.47 -7.59 9.40
CA SER A 730 9.39 -6.93 10.33
C SER A 730 10.42 -6.11 9.59
N ASN A 731 10.87 -5.03 10.20
CA ASN A 731 11.95 -4.21 9.66
C ASN A 731 13.05 -4.08 10.71
N LEU A 732 14.31 -4.24 10.29
CA LEU A 732 15.49 -3.95 11.09
C LEU A 732 16.33 -2.92 10.34
N SER A 733 16.74 -1.86 11.01
CA SER A 733 17.63 -0.83 10.47
C SER A 733 18.76 -0.55 11.44
N LEU A 734 19.99 -0.47 10.93
CA LEU A 734 21.14 0.06 11.63
C LEU A 734 21.64 1.28 10.86
N THR A 735 21.75 2.43 11.51
CA THR A 735 22.30 3.65 10.94
C THR A 735 23.55 4.04 11.72
N LEU A 736 24.67 4.18 11.02
CA LEU A 736 25.91 4.70 11.55
C LEU A 736 26.17 6.05 10.88
N SER A 737 26.47 7.07 11.66
CA SER A 737 26.74 8.41 11.14
C SER A 737 27.95 9.04 11.80
N ALA A 738 28.72 9.78 11.04
CA ALA A 738 29.81 10.64 11.51
C ALA A 738 29.57 12.06 11.01
N GLY A 739 29.86 13.06 11.83
CA GLY A 739 29.60 14.45 11.45
C GLY A 739 30.23 15.44 12.40
N ALA A 740 29.94 16.71 12.20
CA ALA A 740 30.35 17.78 13.10
C ALA A 740 29.27 18.87 13.15
N GLN A 741 29.14 19.49 14.32
CA GLN A 741 28.31 20.67 14.53
C GLN A 741 29.22 21.84 14.89
N LEU A 742 29.22 22.91 14.09
CA LEU A 742 29.83 24.18 14.46
C LEU A 742 28.75 25.06 15.10
N ARG A 743 29.00 25.50 16.33
CA ARG A 743 28.09 26.37 17.07
C ARG A 743 28.75 27.71 17.33
N ARG A 744 28.04 28.78 16.97
CA ARG A 744 28.47 30.17 17.18
C ARG A 744 27.32 30.98 17.76
N ASN A 745 27.61 31.82 18.75
CA ASN A 745 26.67 32.87 19.15
C ASN A 745 27.00 34.13 18.33
N ASP A 746 25.99 34.82 17.83
CA ASP A 746 26.09 36.02 17.00
C ASP A 746 25.27 37.14 17.63
N ILE A 747 25.75 38.38 17.55
CA ILE A 747 25.08 39.58 18.10
C ILE A 747 24.91 40.61 16.98
N ASP A 748 23.86 41.42 17.12
CA ASP A 748 23.58 42.55 16.23
C ASP A 748 24.82 43.47 16.05
N PRO A 749 25.32 43.69 14.82
CA PRO A 749 26.54 44.47 14.55
C PRO A 749 26.48 45.94 15.00
N ASP A 750 25.29 46.51 15.18
CA ASP A 750 25.10 47.94 15.46
C ASP A 750 25.32 48.31 16.95
N VAL A 751 25.63 47.32 17.78
CA VAL A 751 25.90 47.53 19.22
C VAL A 751 27.40 47.36 19.49
N PRO A 752 28.17 48.45 19.69
CA PRO A 752 29.56 48.36 20.10
C PRO A 752 29.61 47.75 21.50
N THR A 753 30.02 46.49 21.59
CA THR A 753 30.10 45.76 22.86
C THR A 753 31.56 45.47 23.23
N ASN A 754 31.98 45.90 24.42
CA ASN A 754 33.19 45.40 25.10
C ASN A 754 32.94 43.99 25.71
N ALA A 755 32.14 43.17 25.03
CA ALA A 755 31.75 41.85 25.53
C ALA A 755 32.96 40.90 25.54
N THR A 756 33.02 40.00 26.52
CA THR A 756 34.14 39.07 26.68
C THR A 756 34.27 38.16 25.46
N PRO A 757 35.48 38.02 24.86
CA PRO A 757 35.73 37.16 23.69
C PRO A 757 35.28 35.70 23.88
N ALA A 758 35.20 35.23 25.14
CA ALA A 758 34.79 33.87 25.52
C ALA A 758 33.34 33.51 25.12
N PHE A 759 32.44 34.48 24.94
CA PHE A 759 31.03 34.21 24.62
C PHE A 759 30.77 33.96 23.12
N PHE A 760 31.72 34.37 22.26
CA PHE A 760 31.65 34.29 20.80
C PHE A 760 32.57 33.23 20.20
N VAL A 761 33.14 32.35 21.03
CA VAL A 761 34.06 31.31 20.56
C VAL A 761 33.29 30.24 19.78
N ASP A 762 33.74 29.99 18.56
CA ASP A 762 33.28 28.89 17.72
C ASP A 762 33.51 27.55 18.43
N SER A 763 32.42 26.85 18.73
CA SER A 763 32.44 25.52 19.31
C SER A 763 32.27 24.48 18.21
N LEU A 764 33.37 23.89 17.74
CA LEU A 764 33.30 22.73 16.85
C LEU A 764 33.08 21.46 17.66
N LEU A 765 32.00 20.75 17.32
CA LEU A 765 31.51 19.58 18.01
C LEU A 765 31.48 18.36 17.07
N PRO A 766 32.60 17.67 16.85
CA PRO A 766 32.60 16.40 16.13
C PRO A 766 31.67 15.41 16.82
N ARG A 767 30.99 14.55 16.04
CA ARG A 767 30.08 13.53 16.56
C ARG A 767 30.13 12.24 15.77
N VAL A 768 29.86 11.14 16.47
CA VAL A 768 29.50 9.85 15.91
C VAL A 768 28.16 9.43 16.49
N THR A 769 27.29 8.89 15.65
CA THR A 769 25.96 8.41 16.04
C THR A 769 25.77 6.99 15.55
N ALA A 770 25.19 6.15 16.41
CA ALA A 770 24.75 4.81 16.04
C ALA A 770 23.29 4.65 16.46
N GLY A 771 22.43 4.21 15.55
CA GLY A 771 21.02 3.97 15.80
C GLY A 771 20.60 2.59 15.31
N ILE A 772 19.91 1.83 16.15
CA ILE A 772 19.27 0.58 15.76
C ILE A 772 17.77 0.69 15.96
N GLY A 773 17.01 0.29 14.94
CA GLY A 773 15.56 0.28 14.94
C GLY A 773 15.04 -1.10 14.55
N TYR A 774 14.07 -1.61 15.28
CA TYR A 774 13.38 -2.85 14.98
C TYR A 774 11.86 -2.66 15.12
N ALA A 775 11.11 -3.05 14.11
CA ALA A 775 9.66 -3.03 14.12
C ALA A 775 9.10 -4.38 13.69
N ARG A 776 8.16 -4.91 14.46
CA ARG A 776 7.32 -6.06 14.11
C ARG A 776 5.92 -5.78 14.61
N THR A 777 5.24 -4.82 13.98
CA THR A 777 3.86 -4.44 14.28
C THR A 777 2.90 -5.01 13.24
N ARG A 778 1.61 -4.99 13.57
CA ARG A 778 0.55 -5.59 12.77
C ARG A 778 -0.63 -4.64 12.71
N ASN A 779 -1.07 -4.28 11.50
CA ASN A 779 -2.21 -3.40 11.27
C ASN A 779 -3.19 -4.11 10.33
N ALA A 780 -4.44 -4.31 10.74
CA ALA A 780 -5.52 -4.74 9.84
C ALA A 780 -6.11 -3.54 9.06
N PRO A 781 -6.88 -3.75 7.98
CA PRO A 781 -7.45 -2.65 7.19
C PRO A 781 -8.28 -1.65 8.02
N TYR A 782 -9.09 -2.14 8.97
CA TYR A 782 -9.91 -1.29 9.82
C TYR A 782 -9.19 -0.79 11.08
N ALA A 783 -7.91 -1.12 11.27
CA ALA A 783 -7.19 -0.81 12.50
C ALA A 783 -7.13 0.72 12.77
N ILE A 784 -7.28 1.09 14.04
CA ILE A 784 -7.14 2.49 14.51
C ILE A 784 -5.71 2.81 14.93
N SER A 785 -4.90 1.77 15.15
CA SER A 785 -3.48 1.83 15.49
C SER A 785 -2.85 0.43 15.34
N PRO A 786 -1.54 0.26 15.51
CA PRO A 786 -0.95 -1.08 15.58
C PRO A 786 -1.63 -1.98 16.60
N GLU A 787 -2.07 -3.15 16.14
CA GLU A 787 -2.91 -4.08 16.90
C GLU A 787 -2.08 -5.06 17.73
N ASP A 788 -0.99 -5.59 17.18
CA ASP A 788 -0.17 -6.59 17.84
C ASP A 788 1.32 -6.40 17.49
N GLY A 789 2.20 -6.73 18.43
CA GLY A 789 3.64 -6.76 18.24
C GLY A 789 4.34 -5.59 18.90
N PHE A 790 5.50 -5.19 18.41
CA PHE A 790 6.27 -4.12 19.05
C PHE A 790 7.17 -3.34 18.08
N THR A 791 7.53 -2.14 18.51
CA THR A 791 8.62 -1.34 17.94
C THR A 791 9.66 -1.09 19.02
N ALA A 792 10.92 -1.07 18.64
CA ALA A 792 12.04 -0.77 19.52
C ALA A 792 13.05 0.08 18.74
N ALA A 793 13.58 1.11 19.37
CA ALA A 793 14.65 1.92 18.81
C ALA A 793 15.63 2.31 19.91
N VAL A 794 16.93 2.26 19.62
CA VAL A 794 18.00 2.72 20.50
C VAL A 794 18.96 3.56 19.67
N GLY A 795 19.32 4.73 20.19
CA GLY A 795 20.30 5.63 19.60
C GLY A 795 21.39 5.98 20.62
N ALA A 796 22.62 6.01 20.15
CA ALA A 796 23.77 6.48 20.92
C ALA A 796 24.49 7.57 20.14
N ILE A 797 24.90 8.63 20.82
CA ILE A 797 25.65 9.75 20.27
C ILE A 797 26.89 9.94 21.13
N ASN A 798 28.05 9.99 20.50
CA ASN A 798 29.29 10.45 21.13
C ASN A 798 29.69 11.78 20.47
N ARG A 799 30.03 12.79 21.28
CA ARG A 799 30.38 14.14 20.82
C ARG A 799 31.65 14.62 21.51
N TRP A 800 32.52 15.31 20.77
CA TRP A 800 33.75 15.91 21.29
C TRP A 800 33.66 17.43 21.21
N VAL A 801 34.49 18.16 21.96
CA VAL A 801 34.66 19.62 21.84
C VAL A 801 36.08 19.88 21.34
N ALA A 802 36.23 20.43 20.14
CA ALA A 802 37.54 20.70 19.57
C ALA A 802 38.27 21.82 20.36
N GLY A 803 39.60 21.76 20.44
CA GLY A 803 40.43 22.81 21.07
C GLY A 803 40.55 22.76 22.59
N HIS A 804 39.79 21.90 23.28
CA HIS A 804 39.98 21.61 24.70
C HIS A 804 40.67 20.25 24.86
N ARG A 805 41.51 20.05 25.90
CA ARG A 805 41.99 18.72 26.32
C ARG A 805 40.85 17.80 26.85
N ALA A 806 39.58 18.16 26.59
CA ALA A 806 38.41 17.73 27.33
C ALA A 806 37.76 16.44 26.77
N PRO A 807 37.14 15.63 27.66
CA PRO A 807 36.57 14.32 27.36
C PRO A 807 35.35 14.37 26.42
N SER A 808 35.11 13.26 25.72
CA SER A 808 33.91 13.06 24.89
C SER A 808 32.65 12.95 25.75
N SER A 809 31.53 13.51 25.30
CA SER A 809 30.22 13.28 25.90
C SER A 809 29.42 12.21 25.17
N ARG A 810 28.83 11.30 25.92
CA ARG A 810 28.04 10.17 25.42
C ARG A 810 26.60 10.28 25.91
N THR A 811 25.67 10.17 24.98
CA THR A 811 24.23 10.12 25.27
C THR A 811 23.62 8.90 24.60
N VAL A 812 22.88 8.10 25.35
CA VAL A 812 22.12 6.95 24.87
C VAL A 812 20.65 7.18 25.18
N THR A 813 19.79 6.99 24.18
CA THR A 813 18.34 7.03 24.34
C THR A 813 17.72 5.80 23.69
N GLY A 814 16.64 5.29 24.27
CA GLY A 814 15.94 4.15 23.72
C GLY A 814 14.47 4.18 24.08
N ALA A 815 13.63 3.60 23.22
CA ALA A 815 12.22 3.42 23.46
C ALA A 815 11.72 2.11 22.87
N VAL A 816 10.79 1.47 23.58
CA VAL A 816 10.06 0.29 23.13
C VAL A 816 8.58 0.57 23.27
N THR A 817 7.79 0.19 22.28
CA THR A 817 6.32 0.24 22.34
C THR A 817 5.75 -1.10 21.94
N GLY A 818 5.02 -1.75 22.86
CA GLY A 818 4.30 -2.99 22.63
C GLY A 818 2.81 -2.75 22.42
N TYR A 819 2.18 -3.59 21.61
CA TYR A 819 0.76 -3.54 21.27
C TYR A 819 0.14 -4.92 21.43
N ARG A 820 -1.08 -4.96 21.98
CA ARG A 820 -1.89 -6.17 22.09
C ARG A 820 -3.35 -5.86 21.76
N SER A 821 -3.93 -6.65 20.87
CA SER A 821 -5.32 -6.47 20.44
C SER A 821 -6.28 -7.40 21.18
N PHE A 822 -7.51 -6.90 21.36
CA PHE A 822 -8.63 -7.63 21.95
C PHE A 822 -9.84 -7.55 21.02
N ASP A 823 -10.57 -8.65 20.90
CA ASP A 823 -11.75 -8.74 20.06
C ASP A 823 -13.02 -8.51 20.90
N LEU A 824 -13.29 -7.25 21.27
CA LEU A 824 -14.41 -6.85 22.14
C LEU A 824 -15.59 -6.22 21.36
N GLY A 825 -15.71 -6.53 20.06
CA GLY A 825 -16.68 -5.88 19.17
C GLY A 825 -16.16 -4.58 18.53
N GLY A 826 -17.07 -3.82 17.92
CA GLY A 826 -16.77 -2.61 17.15
C GLY A 826 -16.25 -2.87 15.73
N TYR A 827 -16.06 -1.79 14.96
CA TYR A 827 -15.57 -1.90 13.58
C TYR A 827 -14.09 -2.34 13.51
N ALA A 828 -13.26 -2.00 14.49
CA ALA A 828 -11.86 -2.42 14.59
C ALA A 828 -11.64 -3.31 15.82
N ARG A 829 -10.40 -3.74 16.08
CA ARG A 829 -10.03 -4.35 17.36
C ARG A 829 -9.69 -3.26 18.38
N HIS A 830 -9.97 -3.55 19.65
CA HIS A 830 -9.48 -2.75 20.76
C HIS A 830 -7.98 -3.04 20.94
N VAL A 831 -7.21 -2.07 21.43
CA VAL A 831 -5.76 -2.20 21.57
C VAL A 831 -5.30 -1.68 22.91
N ALA A 832 -4.54 -2.48 23.66
CA ALA A 832 -3.68 -1.97 24.72
C ALA A 832 -2.28 -1.71 24.17
N ALA A 833 -1.72 -0.54 24.46
CA ALA A 833 -0.37 -0.15 24.10
C ALA A 833 0.42 0.23 25.36
N LEU A 834 1.66 -0.22 25.42
CA LEU A 834 2.59 0.16 26.48
C LEU A 834 3.88 0.67 25.85
N ARG A 835 4.26 1.90 26.17
CA ARG A 835 5.52 2.52 25.76
C ARG A 835 6.41 2.75 26.97
N VAL A 836 7.68 2.36 26.85
CA VAL A 836 8.72 2.68 27.84
C VAL A 836 9.89 3.30 27.10
N ALA A 837 10.44 4.38 27.64
CA ALA A 837 11.62 5.06 27.14
C ALA A 837 12.61 5.33 28.27
N GLY A 838 13.90 5.26 27.95
CA GLY A 838 15.00 5.53 28.87
C GLY A 838 16.09 6.32 28.17
N GLY A 839 16.77 7.17 28.92
CA GLY A 839 17.91 7.94 28.43
C GLY A 839 18.94 8.17 29.51
N ALA A 840 20.21 8.15 29.09
CA ALA A 840 21.34 8.42 29.94
C ALA A 840 22.39 9.19 29.17
N ALA A 841 22.85 10.28 29.76
CA ALA A 841 24.00 11.03 29.32
C ALA A 841 25.10 10.94 30.39
N ASP A 842 26.35 10.93 29.96
CA ASP A 842 27.51 10.91 30.86
C ASP A 842 27.76 12.27 31.51
N ASP A 843 28.74 12.31 32.41
CA ASP A 843 29.03 13.51 33.21
C ASP A 843 29.62 14.66 32.37
N ASN A 844 30.05 14.37 31.13
CA ASN A 844 30.63 15.35 30.21
C ASN A 844 29.58 15.98 29.27
N THR A 845 28.35 15.47 29.23
CA THR A 845 27.25 15.91 28.34
C THR A 845 26.92 17.39 28.40
N VAL A 846 26.83 18.05 27.25
CA VAL A 846 26.30 19.42 27.14
C VAL A 846 24.82 19.45 26.73
N THR A 847 24.17 18.28 26.76
CA THR A 847 22.78 18.08 26.35
C THR A 847 21.93 17.54 27.50
N GLU A 848 20.78 18.17 27.73
CA GLU A 848 19.78 17.75 28.70
C GLU A 848 18.76 16.80 28.05
N LEU A 849 18.26 15.85 28.85
CA LEU A 849 17.09 15.05 28.54
C LEU A 849 15.87 15.71 29.17
N GLU A 850 14.88 16.03 28.36
CA GLU A 850 13.70 16.79 28.78
C GLU A 850 12.45 15.89 28.84
N ALA A 851 11.67 15.99 29.92
CA ALA A 851 10.40 15.30 30.09
C ALA A 851 9.23 16.27 30.30
N GLY A 852 8.06 15.89 29.78
CA GLY A 852 6.85 16.72 29.71
C GLY A 852 6.49 17.12 28.27
N GLY A 853 5.28 17.62 28.07
CA GLY A 853 4.71 17.93 26.76
C GLY A 853 3.98 16.73 26.13
N VAL A 854 3.27 17.00 25.03
CA VAL A 854 2.51 15.99 24.29
C VAL A 854 3.41 15.37 23.23
N SER A 855 3.35 14.05 23.08
CA SER A 855 4.02 13.38 21.97
C SER A 855 3.26 13.63 20.66
N GLY A 856 3.82 14.45 19.77
CA GLY A 856 3.33 14.60 18.41
C GLY A 856 3.92 13.55 17.47
N THR A 857 3.14 13.13 16.47
CA THR A 857 3.72 12.67 15.19
C THR A 857 4.17 13.91 14.44
N ALA A 858 5.32 14.39 14.86
CA ALA A 858 6.14 15.28 14.11
C ALA A 858 6.45 14.64 12.75
N ILE A 859 6.16 15.34 11.65
CA ILE A 859 6.66 14.98 10.31
C ILE A 859 8.14 15.34 10.28
N PRO A 860 9.09 14.39 10.28
CA PRO A 860 10.42 14.70 9.78
C PRO A 860 10.24 15.02 8.30
N LEU A 861 10.32 16.31 7.95
CA LEU A 861 10.28 16.75 6.56
C LEU A 861 11.60 16.34 5.93
N ALA A 862 11.73 15.07 5.52
CA ALA A 862 13.00 14.47 5.08
C ALA A 862 14.10 14.45 6.15
N LEU A 863 15.19 13.76 5.82
CA LEU A 863 16.36 13.43 6.65
C LEU A 863 16.81 14.58 7.57
N GLY A 864 16.31 14.60 8.81
CA GLY A 864 16.86 15.43 9.89
C GLY A 864 16.16 16.75 10.24
N PHE A 865 14.97 17.07 9.71
CA PHE A 865 14.31 18.37 9.99
C PHE A 865 13.19 18.30 11.03
N GLY A 866 13.19 19.33 11.90
CA GLY A 866 12.18 19.62 12.91
C GLY A 866 10.81 19.96 12.32
N THR A 867 9.83 20.08 13.19
CA THR A 867 8.43 19.76 12.89
C THR A 867 7.50 20.92 13.18
N ILE A 868 6.46 21.09 12.35
CA ILE A 868 5.25 21.83 12.76
C ILE A 868 4.44 20.88 13.66
N GLY A 869 4.23 21.30 14.91
CA GLY A 869 3.84 20.45 16.03
C GLY A 869 5.05 20.03 16.86
N GLU A 870 4.88 19.88 18.18
CA GLU A 870 5.99 19.44 19.05
C GLU A 870 6.60 18.13 18.52
N GLY A 871 7.94 18.10 18.41
CA GLY A 871 8.73 16.96 17.96
C GLY A 871 8.32 15.63 18.62
N ARG A 872 8.70 14.49 18.03
CA ARG A 872 8.54 13.17 18.68
C ARG A 872 9.35 13.18 19.98
N ARG A 873 8.69 13.48 21.09
CA ARG A 873 9.33 13.54 22.40
C ARG A 873 9.69 12.13 22.84
N THR A 874 10.93 11.95 23.28
CA THR A 874 11.39 10.67 23.83
C THR A 874 10.70 10.41 25.18
N PHE A 875 10.50 11.46 26.00
CA PHE A 875 9.93 11.39 27.36
C PHE A 875 8.65 12.25 27.53
N PRO A 876 7.56 11.98 26.78
CA PRO A 876 6.33 12.77 26.85
C PRO A 876 5.54 12.48 28.14
N VAL A 877 4.90 13.50 28.69
CA VAL A 877 3.87 13.38 29.75
C VAL A 877 2.81 14.42 29.46
N ARG A 878 1.63 13.97 28.99
CA ARG A 878 0.53 14.86 28.62
C ARG A 878 0.06 15.66 29.83
N GLY A 879 -0.29 16.93 29.65
CA GLY A 879 -0.76 17.82 30.74
C GLY A 879 0.33 18.54 31.52
N PHE A 880 1.60 18.28 31.23
CA PHE A 880 2.73 19.10 31.68
C PHE A 880 3.34 19.84 30.49
N ALA A 881 3.90 21.03 30.73
CA ALA A 881 4.60 21.78 29.69
C ALA A 881 5.84 21.01 29.19
N PRO A 882 6.28 21.24 27.95
CA PRO A 882 7.64 20.92 27.51
C PRO A 882 8.70 21.24 28.56
N ARG A 883 9.69 20.36 28.73
CA ARG A 883 10.84 20.59 29.62
C ARG A 883 10.45 20.83 31.09
N THR A 884 9.29 20.35 31.54
CA THR A 884 8.90 20.45 32.97
C THR A 884 9.94 19.80 33.89
N LEU A 885 10.49 18.65 33.49
CA LEU A 885 11.67 18.06 34.12
C LEU A 885 12.81 18.03 33.10
N HIS A 886 14.04 18.19 33.58
CA HIS A 886 15.25 18.07 32.78
C HIS A 886 16.38 17.44 33.59
N GLY A 887 17.30 16.74 32.91
CA GLY A 887 18.48 16.19 33.56
C GLY A 887 19.36 15.32 32.64
N THR A 888 20.34 14.62 33.22
CA THR A 888 21.24 13.71 32.49
C THR A 888 20.75 12.26 32.47
N ARG A 889 19.77 11.92 33.30
CA ARG A 889 19.05 10.64 33.27
C ARG A 889 17.57 10.93 33.12
N ALA A 890 16.88 10.14 32.29
CA ALA A 890 15.44 10.23 32.14
C ALA A 890 14.80 8.87 31.87
N TRP A 891 13.56 8.69 32.34
CA TRP A 891 12.70 7.60 31.91
C TRP A 891 11.28 8.12 31.70
N ALA A 892 10.54 7.48 30.81
CA ALA A 892 9.11 7.71 30.64
C ALA A 892 8.37 6.40 30.36
N ALA A 893 7.16 6.28 30.88
CA ALA A 893 6.25 5.19 30.61
C ALA A 893 4.88 5.75 30.23
N SER A 894 4.21 5.11 29.28
CA SER A 894 2.85 5.47 28.86
C SER A 894 2.07 4.19 28.60
N ALA A 895 0.93 4.06 29.26
CA ALA A 895 -0.03 2.97 29.06
C ALA A 895 -1.29 3.55 28.43
N GLU A 896 -1.78 2.92 27.36
CA GLU A 896 -2.97 3.36 26.64
C GLU A 896 -3.92 2.20 26.36
N TYR A 897 -5.22 2.44 26.52
CA TYR A 897 -6.27 1.57 26.03
C TYR A 897 -7.06 2.31 24.96
N ARG A 898 -7.10 1.76 23.75
CA ARG A 898 -7.68 2.36 22.55
C ARG A 898 -8.90 1.57 22.11
N ALA A 899 -10.02 2.25 21.94
CA ALA A 899 -11.29 1.66 21.55
C ALA A 899 -11.82 2.32 20.26
N PRO A 900 -12.25 1.52 19.25
CA PRO A 900 -12.97 2.03 18.11
C PRO A 900 -14.33 2.58 18.53
N LEU A 901 -14.70 3.77 18.04
CA LEU A 901 -16.00 4.39 18.32
C LEU A 901 -16.94 4.28 17.12
N ALA A 902 -16.61 4.91 15.99
CA ALA A 902 -17.42 4.83 14.77
C ALA A 902 -16.58 4.80 13.50
N LEU A 903 -17.06 4.07 12.50
CA LEU A 903 -16.59 4.09 11.12
C LEU A 903 -17.65 4.84 10.32
N PHE A 904 -17.39 6.11 10.01
CA PHE A 904 -18.32 6.93 9.24
C PHE A 904 -18.21 6.58 7.76
N ALA A 905 -16.97 6.58 7.25
CA ALA A 905 -16.65 6.43 5.84
C ALA A 905 -17.54 7.32 4.95
N ARG A 906 -17.62 8.62 5.27
CA ARG A 906 -18.49 9.59 4.59
C ARG A 906 -17.76 10.90 4.27
N GLY A 907 -18.06 11.47 3.12
CA GLY A 907 -17.67 12.80 2.66
C GLY A 907 -18.86 13.59 2.11
N ALA A 908 -18.55 14.74 1.51
CA ALA A 908 -19.54 15.64 0.93
C ALA A 908 -19.50 15.60 -0.62
N GLY A 909 -20.14 14.58 -1.20
CA GLY A 909 -20.18 14.37 -2.64
C GLY A 909 -18.77 14.23 -3.24
N VAL A 910 -18.44 15.10 -4.21
CA VAL A 910 -17.13 15.15 -4.87
C VAL A 910 -16.21 16.26 -4.32
N LEU A 911 -16.47 16.77 -3.12
CA LEU A 911 -15.56 17.68 -2.43
C LEU A 911 -14.47 16.90 -1.68
N PRO A 912 -13.21 17.36 -1.64
CA PRO A 912 -12.07 16.69 -1.00
C PRO A 912 -12.12 16.81 0.53
N LEU A 913 -13.26 16.44 1.11
CA LEU A 913 -13.59 16.44 2.52
C LEU A 913 -14.20 15.08 2.84
N PHE A 914 -13.48 14.28 3.61
CA PHE A 914 -13.91 12.95 4.02
C PHE A 914 -13.62 12.70 5.48
N VAL A 915 -14.61 12.18 6.20
CA VAL A 915 -14.50 11.71 7.57
C VAL A 915 -14.52 10.19 7.55
N ASP A 916 -13.39 9.57 7.90
CA ASP A 916 -13.21 8.13 7.81
C ASP A 916 -13.68 7.44 9.10
N ARG A 917 -12.95 7.64 10.19
CA ARG A 917 -13.16 6.89 11.43
C ARG A 917 -12.80 7.69 12.67
N THR A 918 -13.43 7.34 13.78
CA THR A 918 -13.13 7.88 15.10
C THR A 918 -12.87 6.78 16.13
N SER A 919 -12.03 7.12 17.11
CA SER A 919 -11.64 6.25 18.21
C SER A 919 -11.39 7.08 19.46
N ILE A 920 -11.46 6.44 20.62
CA ILE A 920 -11.10 7.03 21.90
C ILE A 920 -9.95 6.24 22.52
N SER A 921 -9.08 6.95 23.23
CA SER A 921 -8.01 6.34 24.01
C SER A 921 -8.06 6.86 25.43
N ALA A 922 -8.02 5.97 26.41
CA ALA A 922 -7.68 6.31 27.78
C ALA A 922 -6.19 6.09 27.98
N PHE A 923 -5.52 6.98 28.71
CA PHE A 923 -4.08 6.91 28.92
C PHE A 923 -3.64 7.24 30.34
N ALA A 924 -2.47 6.74 30.70
CA ALA A 924 -1.71 7.16 31.87
C ALA A 924 -0.23 7.31 31.46
N ASP A 925 0.35 8.46 31.76
CA ASP A 925 1.74 8.80 31.47
C ASP A 925 2.49 9.07 32.77
N ALA A 926 3.77 8.67 32.82
CA ALA A 926 4.68 9.03 33.89
C ALA A 926 6.09 9.23 33.34
N ALA A 927 6.82 10.21 33.86
CA ALA A 927 8.22 10.38 33.55
C ALA A 927 8.99 11.02 34.70
N SER A 928 10.30 10.83 34.67
CA SER A 928 11.25 11.49 35.56
C SER A 928 12.47 11.88 34.74
N ALA A 929 13.04 13.04 35.04
CA ALA A 929 14.36 13.44 34.59
C ALA A 929 15.13 14.03 35.79
N TRP A 930 16.38 13.62 35.97
CA TRP A 930 17.20 14.01 37.12
C TRP A 930 18.69 13.97 36.79
N CYS A 931 19.51 14.49 37.71
CA CYS A 931 20.96 14.53 37.59
C CYS A 931 21.61 13.81 38.77
N PRO A 932 22.34 12.70 38.56
CA PRO A 932 23.07 12.03 39.63
C PRO A 932 24.20 12.88 40.22
N VAL A 933 24.77 13.80 39.43
CA VAL A 933 25.88 14.68 39.81
C VAL A 933 25.50 16.13 39.50
N PHE A 934 25.80 17.05 40.42
CA PHE A 934 25.60 18.48 40.20
C PHE A 934 26.48 19.00 39.07
N ARG A 935 25.92 19.84 38.20
CA ARG A 935 26.69 20.51 37.16
C ARG A 935 26.14 21.90 36.86
N ALA A 936 26.96 22.91 37.19
CA ALA A 936 26.67 24.30 36.91
C ALA A 936 26.32 24.50 35.42
N GLY A 937 25.16 25.12 35.16
CA GLY A 937 24.66 25.39 33.81
C GLY A 937 23.80 24.29 33.16
N LEU A 938 23.67 23.10 33.78
CA LEU A 938 22.81 22.00 33.29
C LEU A 938 21.81 21.51 34.35
N CYS A 939 22.20 21.49 35.63
CA CYS A 939 21.34 21.06 36.73
C CYS A 939 21.61 21.92 37.98
N ALA A 940 20.57 22.41 38.64
CA ALA A 940 20.70 23.10 39.94
C ALA A 940 21.19 22.14 41.04
N GLN A 941 21.85 22.69 42.07
CA GLN A 941 22.37 21.91 43.20
C GLN A 941 21.18 21.33 43.98
N GLY A 942 21.18 20.01 44.18
CA GLY A 942 20.13 19.34 44.95
C GLY A 942 18.86 18.95 44.19
N ASN A 943 18.86 18.77 42.86
CA ASN A 943 17.68 18.33 42.10
C ASN A 943 17.25 16.89 42.51
N PRO A 944 16.21 16.71 43.36
CA PRO A 944 15.79 15.38 43.79
C PRO A 944 15.11 14.66 42.61
N ARG A 945 15.14 13.32 42.61
CA ARG A 945 14.45 12.54 41.58
C ARG A 945 12.93 12.75 41.66
N ALA A 946 12.43 13.77 40.96
CA ALA A 946 11.01 14.07 40.85
C ALA A 946 10.38 13.24 39.74
N THR A 947 9.13 12.79 39.95
CA THR A 947 8.34 12.08 38.94
C THR A 947 7.07 12.87 38.68
N ILE A 948 6.82 13.20 37.43
CA ILE A 948 5.55 13.77 36.99
C ILE A 948 4.70 12.65 36.38
N ALA A 949 3.40 12.66 36.64
CA ALA A 949 2.47 11.70 36.07
C ALA A 949 1.10 12.31 35.83
N SER A 950 0.43 11.84 34.79
CA SER A 950 -0.91 12.28 34.40
C SER A 950 -1.76 11.10 33.90
N ALA A 951 -3.07 11.27 33.96
CA ALA A 951 -4.03 10.37 33.35
C ALA A 951 -5.09 11.17 32.60
N GLY A 952 -5.71 10.56 31.59
CA GLY A 952 -6.68 11.26 30.77
C GLY A 952 -7.28 10.43 29.67
N ALA A 953 -7.99 11.13 28.79
CA ALA A 953 -8.59 10.54 27.60
C ALA A 953 -8.40 11.46 26.39
N GLU A 954 -8.28 10.85 25.22
CA GLU A 954 -8.21 11.55 23.94
C GLU A 954 -9.17 10.94 22.92
N ALA A 955 -9.88 11.79 22.19
CA ALA A 955 -10.62 11.43 21.01
C ALA A 955 -9.75 11.65 19.77
N ARG A 956 -9.73 10.68 18.87
CA ARG A 956 -9.00 10.72 17.61
C ARG A 956 -9.96 10.59 16.44
N LEU A 957 -9.93 11.58 15.55
CA LEU A 957 -10.65 11.62 14.28
C LEU A 957 -9.64 11.43 13.13
N THR A 958 -9.93 10.52 12.22
CA THR A 958 -9.20 10.38 10.96
C THR A 958 -10.06 10.92 9.83
N ALA A 959 -9.55 11.92 9.11
CA ALA A 959 -10.26 12.60 8.04
C ALA A 959 -9.29 13.05 6.94
N ALA A 960 -9.73 13.07 5.68
CA ALA A 960 -8.95 13.57 4.56
C ALA A 960 -9.45 14.97 4.17
N LEU A 961 -8.53 15.93 4.03
CA LEU A 961 -8.80 17.33 3.70
C LEU A 961 -7.89 17.80 2.56
N GLY A 962 -8.47 18.29 1.46
CA GLY A 962 -7.73 18.88 0.33
C GLY A 962 -6.93 17.87 -0.52
N SER A 963 -6.89 16.61 -0.12
CA SER A 963 -6.42 15.48 -0.91
C SER A 963 -7.24 14.24 -0.51
N TRP A 964 -7.54 13.37 -1.47
CA TRP A 964 -8.47 12.26 -1.27
C TRP A 964 -7.89 11.09 -0.46
N ASP A 965 -6.57 10.82 -0.54
CA ASP A 965 -5.95 9.64 0.09
C ASP A 965 -4.85 9.98 1.11
N GLN A 966 -4.75 11.23 1.55
CA GLN A 966 -3.89 11.61 2.66
C GLN A 966 -4.74 11.88 3.91
N PRO A 967 -5.07 10.84 4.68
CA PRO A 967 -5.79 11.01 5.92
C PRO A 967 -4.93 11.75 6.97
N PHE A 968 -5.52 12.78 7.56
CA PHE A 968 -5.05 13.48 8.73
C PHE A 968 -5.70 12.88 9.98
N ALA A 969 -4.89 12.64 11.00
CA ALA A 969 -5.35 12.35 12.35
C ALA A 969 -5.43 13.66 13.15
N PHE A 970 -6.62 13.98 13.65
CA PHE A 970 -6.88 15.03 14.62
C PHE A 970 -7.07 14.39 15.98
N ARG A 971 -6.39 14.89 17.00
CA ARG A 971 -6.50 14.41 18.38
C ARG A 971 -6.86 15.57 19.29
N MET A 972 -7.89 15.36 20.09
CA MET A 972 -8.29 16.27 21.14
C MET A 972 -8.36 15.48 22.43
N GLY A 973 -7.61 15.92 23.45
CA GLY A 973 -7.52 15.20 24.70
C GLY A 973 -7.51 16.11 25.91
N VAL A 974 -7.86 15.51 27.03
CA VAL A 974 -7.78 16.11 28.36
C VAL A 974 -6.81 15.29 29.18
N ALA A 975 -5.83 15.96 29.78
CA ALA A 975 -4.85 15.34 30.67
C ALA A 975 -4.94 15.97 32.06
N ILE A 976 -5.00 15.13 33.09
CA ILE A 976 -5.12 15.53 34.49
C ILE A 976 -3.84 15.09 35.22
N PRO A 977 -3.03 16.03 35.75
CA PRO A 977 -1.90 15.71 36.61
C PRO A 977 -2.32 14.91 37.85
N VAL A 978 -1.69 13.75 38.08
CA VAL A 978 -1.96 12.87 39.23
C VAL A 978 -0.82 12.89 40.25
N VAL A 979 0.40 13.20 39.84
CA VAL A 979 1.58 13.39 40.71
C VAL A 979 2.18 14.77 40.42
N GLU A 980 2.74 15.46 41.42
CA GLU A 980 3.32 16.82 41.30
C GLU A 980 2.29 17.89 40.87
N ARG A 981 1.06 17.80 41.42
CA ARG A 981 -0.06 18.71 41.12
C ARG A 981 0.21 20.19 41.42
N GLU A 982 1.18 20.50 42.27
CA GLU A 982 1.57 21.88 42.58
C GLU A 982 2.23 22.58 41.38
N ARG A 983 2.89 21.83 40.49
CA ARG A 983 3.54 22.37 39.28
C ARG A 983 2.54 22.74 38.18
N THR A 984 1.34 22.14 38.21
CA THR A 984 0.26 22.36 37.24
C THR A 984 -1.09 22.04 37.90
N ARG A 985 -1.88 23.06 38.29
CA ARG A 985 -3.11 22.88 39.09
C ARG A 985 -4.38 22.55 38.29
N ALA A 986 -4.36 22.60 36.97
CA ALA A 986 -5.55 22.47 36.13
C ALA A 986 -5.47 21.32 35.12
N ALA A 987 -6.63 20.74 34.78
CA ALA A 987 -6.75 19.84 33.65
C ALA A 987 -6.32 20.58 32.37
N THR A 988 -5.43 19.97 31.59
CA THR A 988 -4.94 20.56 30.34
C THR A 988 -5.70 19.96 29.18
N VAL A 989 -6.37 20.81 28.41
CA VAL A 989 -6.92 20.45 27.10
C VAL A 989 -5.84 20.68 26.06
N TYR A 990 -5.60 19.68 25.22
CA TYR A 990 -4.65 19.80 24.11
C TYR A 990 -5.28 19.33 22.81
N PHE A 991 -4.81 19.95 21.72
CA PHE A 991 -5.15 19.58 20.36
C PHE A 991 -3.86 19.31 19.59
N SER A 992 -3.84 18.22 18.83
CA SER A 992 -2.76 17.94 17.90
C SER A 992 -3.31 17.41 16.59
N SER A 993 -2.62 17.70 15.49
CA SER A 993 -2.93 17.16 14.17
C SER A 993 -1.66 16.65 13.49
N GLY A 994 -1.80 15.67 12.61
CA GLY A 994 -0.70 15.14 11.83
C GLY A 994 -1.19 14.08 10.84
N LEU A 995 -0.33 13.64 9.93
CA LEU A 995 -0.68 12.54 9.02
C LEU A 995 -0.92 11.25 9.82
N SER A 996 -1.93 10.47 9.42
CA SER A 996 -2.19 9.18 10.05
C SER A 996 -1.38 8.10 9.34
N PHE A 997 -0.21 7.73 9.90
CA PHE A 997 0.50 6.52 9.50
C PHE A 997 1.00 5.72 10.69
#